data_AF-A0A2V9Y659-F1
#
_entry.id   AF-A0A2V9Y659-F1
#
_cell.length_a   1.000
_cell.length_b   1.000
_cell.length_c   1.000
_cell.angle_alpha   90.00
_cell.angle_beta   90.00
_cell.angle_gamma   90.00
#
_symmetry.space_group_name_H-M   'P 1'
#
loop_
_entity.id
_entity.type
_entity.pdbx_description
1 polymer ?
#
loop_
_entity_poly.entity_id
_entity_poly.type
_entity_poly.pdbx_seq_one_letter_code
_entity_poly.pdbx_strand_id
1 'polypeptide(L)'
;VAPSGSSVPPSSGPAGISVTISGQNFGATQGQSTVTFGGAAAAPTSWGPSRIVVPVPPSATTGPVIVTVAGQSSTGMTFTVGVGSITGTVARSSDGTAVSGALVEALASNTSQGSATTVSDGTYAIGNLNPGSYDVRVTASGYGTTISPSNNVAAAAATTVNVSLGLAGTISGKITQSDGVTAFVGATITALQGTDNAGTATSDSTGNYSISTLAAGSYAVQVSASGYKTQNQPSVSVSSGNTTTVNLSLSGQSVITYDYDELGRLVGAVDSLGDAAGYSYDAVGNLLAISRNHSNQTAILYFVPQSGPIGTTVTISGTGFSTNSSQDTVAFHGTSATVNSATATQIATTVPTAATTGPITITTPNGSATSSTSFTVTASGANGGPTIASFTPTVGAPGTAVTISGTNFDVQANDRTKFNLGLAAVNSATSTSISATVPQTGTSGHVSISTPNGNAVSSADFFVPPSGYTASSVVFTGRMTTGGSFTGSIGASGQIGLVVFDGTAGRKVSLTATAVTLTSGTITINNPNGTAFASTSISTSNTFLDATTLPTTGTYTIVVAGSSAGSLTLNLYDVVDFQGTVTPGGPTVTVTTVPTQNAYLTFSGTVAQQIGINLTGGSYSSCNLTLYAPNGSTLTTGSCAGATNTINPVTLNANGTYKILIDPQGSASGSVTVQVTSVLPVTGTITPGGPPVTVTTTQPTQDAVLTFTGTTGQRVSLAVTNVTNPTAYVYLVRPDGTNQTSIGINTGCNPCFMDTQTLGTAGTYTLWVQHYSTYVGSETLQLNNDSDVTGTITAGGSAVTVTTTVVGQDARLTFSGTAGQRVSLAVTSVTNPSAYVYLVKPDGTNQTNISISTGCNCFMDVQTLATTGTYTLWVQHSYTYVGSETLQLYNVPADATGTITIGGSAVSVATTVPGQNASLTFSGTSAQSVTINITSGSYSSCYLYLKNPDGTTLTSGYCSGTTDTIGPATLGTSGAFTIFIDPQGTATGGVTVQLTGH
;
A
#
# COMPACT_ATOMS: atom_id res chain seq x y z
N VAL A 1 32.60 39.19 21.63
CA VAL A 1 31.22 39.04 22.11
C VAL A 1 30.39 38.54 20.95
N ALA A 2 29.55 37.51 21.13
CA ALA A 2 28.72 36.99 20.04
C ALA A 2 27.69 38.06 19.59
N PRO A 3 27.37 38.14 18.29
CA PRO A 3 26.28 38.98 17.83
C PRO A 3 24.97 38.54 18.47
N SER A 4 24.10 39.47 18.83
CA SER A 4 22.77 39.16 19.39
C SER A 4 21.70 39.85 18.59
N GLY A 5 20.73 39.09 18.08
CA GLY A 5 19.55 39.63 17.43
C GLY A 5 18.44 39.92 18.43
N SER A 6 17.76 41.06 18.28
CA SER A 6 16.63 41.46 19.12
C SER A 6 15.29 41.47 18.38
N SER A 7 15.28 41.71 17.06
CA SER A 7 14.06 41.65 16.24
C SER A 7 14.35 41.52 14.74
N VAL A 8 13.37 40.98 14.02
CA VAL A 8 13.39 40.81 12.55
C VAL A 8 12.05 41.28 11.95
N PRO A 9 11.74 42.60 11.92
CA PRO A 9 10.53 43.09 11.23
C PRO A 9 10.75 43.32 9.71
N PRO A 10 9.77 42.96 8.86
CA PRO A 10 8.63 42.09 9.18
C PRO A 10 9.13 40.67 9.53
N SER A 11 8.45 39.97 10.46
CA SER A 11 8.84 38.61 10.89
C SER A 11 8.27 37.51 9.99
N SER A 12 7.54 37.90 8.96
CA SER A 12 7.06 37.04 7.89
C SER A 12 6.97 37.82 6.58
N GLY A 13 7.04 37.13 5.45
CA GLY A 13 6.90 37.75 4.14
C GLY A 13 7.49 36.92 3.00
N PRO A 14 7.34 37.38 1.75
CA PRO A 14 7.85 36.66 0.60
C PRO A 14 9.36 36.79 0.43
N ALA A 15 9.97 35.89 -0.36
CA ALA A 15 11.33 36.08 -0.82
C ALA A 15 11.48 37.43 -1.54
N GLY A 16 12.61 38.10 -1.33
CA GLY A 16 12.90 39.44 -1.84
C GLY A 16 12.39 40.58 -0.96
N ILE A 17 11.51 40.34 0.03
CA ILE A 17 11.12 41.40 0.96
C ILE A 17 12.32 41.85 1.77
N SER A 18 12.50 43.17 1.90
CA SER A 18 13.57 43.73 2.73
C SER A 18 13.21 43.61 4.20
N VAL A 19 14.06 42.89 4.94
CA VAL A 19 13.91 42.65 6.37
C VAL A 19 14.96 43.46 7.11
N THR A 20 14.54 44.12 8.20
CA THR A 20 15.47 44.81 9.10
C THR A 20 15.78 43.91 10.28
N ILE A 21 17.03 43.47 10.41
CA ILE A 21 17.52 42.75 11.59
C ILE A 21 18.10 43.80 12.55
N SER A 22 17.49 43.93 13.73
CA SER A 22 18.00 44.80 14.80
C SER A 22 18.70 43.96 15.85
N GLY A 23 19.82 44.47 16.40
CA GLY A 23 20.60 43.74 17.39
C GLY A 23 21.83 44.50 17.88
N GLN A 24 22.80 43.77 18.42
CA GLN A 24 24.06 44.33 18.93
C GLN A 24 25.26 43.49 18.47
N ASN A 25 26.44 44.12 18.44
CA ASN A 25 27.73 43.51 18.08
C ASN A 25 27.83 42.99 16.64
N PHE A 26 27.14 43.63 15.68
CA PHE A 26 27.24 43.26 14.25
C PHE A 26 28.51 43.79 13.56
N GLY A 27 29.20 44.75 14.18
CA GLY A 27 30.34 45.45 13.58
C GLY A 27 29.92 46.59 12.64
N ALA A 28 30.81 47.56 12.42
CA ALA A 28 30.51 48.77 11.64
C ALA A 28 30.36 48.52 10.12
N THR A 29 30.91 47.41 9.63
CA THR A 29 30.89 46.99 8.20
C THR A 29 30.73 45.48 8.12
N GLN A 30 30.12 44.95 7.05
CA GLN A 30 29.87 43.52 6.89
C GLN A 30 31.15 42.66 6.95
N GLY A 31 32.20 43.02 6.19
CA GLY A 31 33.43 42.22 6.11
C GLY A 31 33.14 40.77 5.68
N GLN A 32 33.65 39.78 6.43
CA GLN A 32 33.36 38.35 6.21
C GLN A 32 32.10 37.84 6.93
N SER A 33 31.30 38.73 7.52
CA SER A 33 30.09 38.37 8.25
C SER A 33 28.96 37.99 7.31
N THR A 34 28.11 37.03 7.72
CA THR A 34 27.04 36.47 6.89
C THR A 34 25.68 36.56 7.58
N VAL A 35 24.62 36.55 6.78
CA VAL A 35 23.24 36.38 7.24
C VAL A 35 22.65 35.17 6.53
N THR A 36 21.93 34.32 7.27
CA THR A 36 21.16 33.21 6.69
C THR A 36 19.70 33.26 7.15
N PHE A 37 18.79 32.76 6.31
CA PHE A 37 17.37 32.55 6.58
C PHE A 37 17.06 31.06 6.42
N GLY A 38 16.76 30.35 7.50
CA GLY A 38 16.50 28.89 7.42
C GLY A 38 17.67 28.09 6.85
N GLY A 39 18.91 28.63 6.95
CA GLY A 39 20.12 28.05 6.35
C GLY A 39 20.48 28.60 4.96
N ALA A 40 19.59 29.32 4.28
CA ALA A 40 19.87 29.94 2.99
C ALA A 40 20.66 31.25 3.16
N ALA A 41 21.78 31.41 2.46
CA ALA A 41 22.60 32.61 2.51
C ALA A 41 21.87 33.82 1.89
N ALA A 42 21.90 34.95 2.60
CA ALA A 42 21.30 36.20 2.17
C ALA A 42 22.36 37.29 1.99
N ALA A 43 22.15 38.17 1.01
CA ALA A 43 23.06 39.28 0.71
C ALA A 43 22.48 40.60 1.28
N PRO A 44 23.04 41.15 2.38
CA PRO A 44 22.55 42.39 2.97
C PRO A 44 22.71 43.58 2.04
N THR A 45 21.71 44.46 2.01
CA THR A 45 21.74 45.74 1.29
C THR A 45 22.27 46.88 2.16
N SER A 46 22.27 46.71 3.48
CA SER A 46 22.86 47.65 4.43
C SER A 46 23.35 46.92 5.67
N TRP A 47 24.51 47.34 6.21
CA TRP A 47 25.11 46.79 7.41
C TRP A 47 25.56 47.90 8.35
N GLY A 48 25.31 47.73 9.64
CA GLY A 48 25.77 48.62 10.70
C GLY A 48 25.83 47.90 12.04
N PRO A 49 26.40 48.55 13.07
CA PRO A 49 26.76 47.89 14.34
C PRO A 49 25.58 47.34 15.14
N SER A 50 24.37 47.84 14.88
CA SER A 50 23.12 47.41 15.53
C SER A 50 21.95 47.14 14.57
N ARG A 51 22.19 47.25 13.25
CA ARG A 51 21.13 47.16 12.24
C ARG A 51 21.66 46.60 10.93
N ILE A 52 20.98 45.60 10.39
CA ILE A 52 21.24 45.03 9.06
C ILE A 52 19.94 45.10 8.27
N VAL A 53 19.98 45.57 7.02
CA VAL A 53 18.87 45.44 6.08
C VAL A 53 19.25 44.39 5.06
N VAL A 54 18.40 43.39 4.88
CA VAL A 54 18.69 42.25 4.02
C VAL A 54 17.41 41.76 3.34
N PRO A 55 17.38 41.63 2.01
CA PRO A 55 16.31 40.95 1.32
C PRO A 55 16.34 39.44 1.62
N VAL A 56 15.17 38.85 1.84
CA VAL A 56 15.02 37.40 2.04
C VAL A 56 15.43 36.66 0.76
N PRO A 57 16.32 35.64 0.81
CA PRO A 57 16.76 34.95 -0.40
C PRO A 57 15.66 34.04 -0.99
N PRO A 58 15.63 33.80 -2.31
CA PRO A 58 14.62 32.96 -2.98
C PRO A 58 14.52 31.52 -2.46
N SER A 59 15.61 30.97 -1.93
CA SER A 59 15.67 29.62 -1.35
C SER A 59 15.45 29.59 0.16
N ALA A 60 15.06 30.71 0.78
CA ALA A 60 14.75 30.75 2.21
C ALA A 60 13.59 29.80 2.53
N THR A 61 13.74 29.04 3.60
CA THR A 61 12.65 28.29 4.23
C THR A 61 12.27 28.96 5.55
N THR A 62 11.05 28.68 6.04
CA THR A 62 10.65 29.11 7.38
C THR A 62 11.62 28.53 8.41
N GLY A 63 12.25 29.41 9.18
CA GLY A 63 13.32 29.00 10.08
C GLY A 63 14.08 30.16 10.71
N PRO A 64 15.18 29.87 11.43
CA PRO A 64 15.95 30.89 12.12
C PRO A 64 16.71 31.79 11.14
N VAL A 65 16.68 33.08 11.41
CA VAL A 65 17.56 34.10 10.86
C VAL A 65 18.78 34.19 11.75
N ILE A 66 19.95 33.90 11.19
CA ILE A 66 21.22 33.84 11.91
C ILE A 66 22.18 34.85 11.31
N VAL A 67 22.75 35.72 12.15
CA VAL A 67 23.85 36.61 11.80
C VAL A 67 25.14 36.02 12.36
N THR A 68 26.13 35.80 11.51
CA THR A 68 27.44 35.26 11.93
C THR A 68 28.50 36.33 11.76
N VAL A 69 29.19 36.69 12.86
CA VAL A 69 30.23 37.73 12.88
C VAL A 69 31.51 37.11 13.46
N ALA A 70 32.61 37.20 12.73
CA ALA A 70 33.92 36.64 13.13
C ALA A 70 33.85 35.15 13.57
N GLY A 71 33.00 34.35 12.91
CA GLY A 71 32.80 32.92 13.20
C GLY A 71 31.89 32.61 14.40
N GLN A 72 31.24 33.62 15.00
CA GLN A 72 30.29 33.45 16.10
C GLN A 72 28.86 33.77 15.63
N SER A 73 27.93 32.84 15.84
CA SER A 73 26.53 32.96 15.41
C SER A 73 25.64 33.62 16.46
N SER A 74 24.65 34.40 16.03
CA SER A 74 23.62 34.94 16.91
C SER A 74 22.61 33.90 17.38
N THR A 75 21.88 34.21 18.45
CA THR A 75 20.61 33.51 18.75
C THR A 75 19.66 33.64 17.56
N GLY A 76 19.12 32.53 17.07
CA GLY A 76 18.26 32.50 15.89
C GLY A 76 16.91 33.15 16.17
N MET A 77 16.47 34.06 15.30
CA MET A 77 15.12 34.66 15.34
C MET A 77 14.29 34.07 14.20
N THR A 78 13.07 33.59 14.46
CA THR A 78 12.28 32.94 13.41
C THR A 78 11.75 33.96 12.40
N PHE A 79 11.95 33.68 11.12
CA PHE A 79 11.25 34.34 10.02
C PHE A 79 10.38 33.32 9.29
N THR A 80 9.10 33.64 9.10
CA THR A 80 8.15 32.78 8.38
C THR A 80 8.10 33.19 6.91
N VAL A 81 8.56 32.30 6.04
CA VAL A 81 8.43 32.50 4.59
C VAL A 81 6.98 32.20 4.20
N GLY A 82 6.33 33.14 3.50
CA GLY A 82 4.95 32.96 3.04
C GLY A 82 4.83 31.79 2.07
N VAL A 83 3.75 31.03 2.15
CA VAL A 83 3.39 30.01 1.15
C VAL A 83 2.70 30.67 -0.05
N GLY A 84 2.94 30.16 -1.25
CA GLY A 84 2.24 30.56 -2.47
C GLY A 84 1.05 29.66 -2.78
N SER A 85 0.39 29.95 -3.89
CA SER A 85 -0.66 29.09 -4.46
C SER A 85 -0.48 28.91 -5.96
N ILE A 86 -1.05 27.84 -6.49
CA ILE A 86 -1.29 27.67 -7.92
C ILE A 86 -2.79 27.82 -8.14
N THR A 87 -3.20 28.65 -9.08
CA THR A 87 -4.60 28.82 -9.48
C THR A 87 -4.70 28.68 -10.99
N GLY A 88 -5.88 28.44 -11.52
CA GLY A 88 -6.06 28.44 -12.98
C GLY A 88 -7.35 27.82 -13.41
N THR A 89 -7.46 27.57 -14.71
CA THR A 89 -8.60 26.87 -15.32
C THR A 89 -8.15 25.61 -16.04
N VAL A 90 -9.04 24.62 -16.07
CA VAL A 90 -8.95 23.45 -16.94
C VAL A 90 -10.09 23.49 -17.93
N ALA A 91 -9.74 23.45 -19.22
CA ALA A 91 -10.69 23.52 -20.32
C ALA A 91 -10.41 22.43 -21.36
N ARG A 92 -11.43 22.05 -22.14
CA ARG A 92 -11.26 21.14 -23.25
C ARG A 92 -10.42 21.81 -24.33
N SER A 93 -9.44 21.09 -24.86
CA SER A 93 -8.58 21.60 -25.93
C SER A 93 -9.33 21.79 -27.26
N SER A 94 -10.48 21.14 -27.45
CA SER A 94 -11.28 21.18 -28.68
C SER A 94 -12.08 22.47 -28.86
N ASP A 95 -12.65 23.01 -27.79
CA ASP A 95 -13.62 24.11 -27.84
C ASP A 95 -13.51 25.10 -26.67
N GLY A 96 -12.54 24.93 -25.77
CA GLY A 96 -12.31 25.81 -24.63
C GLY A 96 -13.37 25.72 -23.53
N THR A 97 -14.32 24.77 -23.63
CA THR A 97 -15.34 24.58 -22.59
C THR A 97 -14.71 24.08 -21.30
N ALA A 98 -15.21 24.57 -20.15
CA ALA A 98 -14.73 24.18 -18.84
C ALA A 98 -14.82 22.65 -18.62
N VAL A 99 -13.77 22.08 -18.02
CA VAL A 99 -13.75 20.69 -17.57
C VAL A 99 -13.95 20.69 -16.06
N SER A 100 -15.14 20.28 -15.62
CA SER A 100 -15.48 20.08 -14.21
C SER A 100 -15.01 18.70 -13.72
N GLY A 101 -14.58 18.61 -12.47
CA GLY A 101 -14.18 17.33 -11.86
C GLY A 101 -12.79 16.83 -12.25
N ALA A 102 -11.96 17.66 -12.89
CA ALA A 102 -10.58 17.32 -13.19
C ALA A 102 -9.73 17.43 -11.91
N LEU A 103 -8.97 16.40 -11.58
CA LEU A 103 -7.98 16.42 -10.50
C LEU A 103 -6.71 17.12 -10.99
N VAL A 104 -6.30 18.16 -10.28
CA VAL A 104 -5.09 18.95 -10.53
C VAL A 104 -4.15 18.77 -9.33
N GLU A 105 -2.91 18.37 -9.58
CA GLU A 105 -1.89 18.11 -8.56
C GLU A 105 -0.65 18.97 -8.81
N ALA A 106 -0.12 19.59 -7.76
CA ALA A 106 1.17 20.27 -7.77
C ALA A 106 2.25 19.31 -7.25
N LEU A 107 3.16 18.89 -8.13
CA LEU A 107 4.19 17.90 -7.85
C LEU A 107 5.55 18.60 -7.68
N ALA A 108 6.25 18.32 -6.57
CA ALA A 108 7.66 18.65 -6.41
C ALA A 108 8.46 17.35 -6.39
N SER A 109 9.43 17.20 -7.29
CA SER A 109 10.21 15.96 -7.46
C SER A 109 9.32 14.70 -7.55
N ASN A 110 8.28 14.75 -8.39
CA ASN A 110 7.26 13.70 -8.58
C ASN A 110 6.41 13.34 -7.35
N THR A 111 6.49 14.11 -6.26
CA THR A 111 5.66 13.91 -5.06
C THR A 111 4.61 15.01 -4.98
N SER A 112 3.34 14.63 -4.82
CA SER A 112 2.22 15.58 -4.67
C SER A 112 2.36 16.40 -3.39
N GLN A 113 2.40 17.71 -3.52
CA GLN A 113 2.51 18.69 -2.43
C GLN A 113 1.17 19.38 -2.15
N GLY A 114 0.19 19.19 -3.03
CA GLY A 114 -1.15 19.73 -2.91
C GLY A 114 -1.96 19.39 -4.15
N SER A 115 -3.28 19.28 -3.99
CA SER A 115 -4.19 19.00 -5.09
C SER A 115 -5.48 19.77 -4.95
N ALA A 116 -6.18 19.93 -6.07
CA ALA A 116 -7.51 20.50 -6.15
C ALA A 116 -8.31 19.79 -7.23
N THR A 117 -9.63 19.82 -7.13
CA THR A 117 -10.52 19.37 -8.21
C THR A 117 -11.17 20.59 -8.83
N THR A 118 -11.24 20.64 -10.15
CA THR A 118 -11.88 21.76 -10.84
C THR A 118 -13.37 21.79 -10.56
N VAL A 119 -13.90 22.99 -10.35
CA VAL A 119 -15.34 23.21 -10.18
C VAL A 119 -16.04 23.36 -11.54
N SER A 120 -17.35 23.64 -11.57
CA SER A 120 -18.17 23.61 -12.78
C SER A 120 -17.73 24.56 -13.90
N ASP A 121 -17.09 25.68 -13.55
CA ASP A 121 -16.50 26.65 -14.49
C ASP A 121 -15.05 26.31 -14.90
N GLY A 122 -14.53 25.17 -14.45
CA GLY A 122 -13.19 24.67 -14.76
C GLY A 122 -12.10 25.29 -13.90
N THR A 123 -12.41 26.21 -12.97
CA THR A 123 -11.41 26.82 -12.11
C THR A 123 -10.91 25.88 -11.02
N TYR A 124 -9.66 26.05 -10.60
CA TYR A 124 -9.05 25.35 -9.47
C TYR A 124 -8.07 26.25 -8.71
N ALA A 125 -7.82 25.91 -7.44
CA ALA A 125 -6.83 26.59 -6.60
C ALA A 125 -6.16 25.60 -5.63
N ILE A 126 -4.84 25.49 -5.70
CA ILE A 126 -3.98 24.74 -4.79
C ILE A 126 -3.22 25.75 -3.93
N GLY A 127 -3.59 25.88 -2.67
CA GLY A 127 -2.93 26.78 -1.71
C GLY A 127 -1.78 26.13 -0.95
N ASN A 128 -1.13 26.92 -0.08
CA ASN A 128 -0.15 26.45 0.90
C ASN A 128 1.10 25.76 0.33
N LEU A 129 1.50 26.12 -0.88
CA LEU A 129 2.70 25.58 -1.52
C LEU A 129 3.93 26.37 -1.08
N ASN A 130 4.98 25.68 -0.64
CA ASN A 130 6.26 26.34 -0.38
C ASN A 130 6.79 26.98 -1.67
N PRO A 131 7.57 28.08 -1.60
CA PRO A 131 8.18 28.64 -2.78
C PRO A 131 9.10 27.62 -3.46
N GLY A 132 8.94 27.45 -4.77
CA GLY A 132 9.64 26.40 -5.50
C GLY A 132 9.04 26.14 -6.88
N SER A 133 9.68 25.25 -7.64
CA SER A 133 9.19 24.84 -8.96
C SER A 133 8.34 23.58 -8.84
N TYR A 134 7.18 23.59 -9.48
CA TYR A 134 6.17 22.52 -9.43
C TYR A 134 5.73 22.08 -10.82
N ASP A 135 5.63 20.78 -11.03
CA ASP A 135 4.92 20.23 -12.17
C ASP A 135 3.43 20.13 -11.84
N VAL A 136 2.57 20.70 -12.68
CA VAL A 136 1.11 20.65 -12.50
C VAL A 136 0.55 19.52 -13.35
N ARG A 137 0.15 18.42 -12.71
CA ARG A 137 -0.45 17.26 -13.36
C ARG A 137 -1.96 17.35 -13.29
N VAL A 138 -2.64 17.22 -14.43
CA VAL A 138 -4.10 17.26 -14.54
C VAL A 138 -4.63 15.96 -15.12
N THR A 139 -5.63 15.37 -14.45
CA THR A 139 -6.31 14.14 -14.88
C THR A 139 -7.83 14.32 -14.82
N ALA A 140 -8.54 13.84 -15.85
CA ALA A 140 -9.99 13.86 -15.88
C ALA A 140 -10.51 12.67 -16.69
N SER A 141 -11.66 12.11 -16.30
CA SER A 141 -12.26 10.97 -17.00
C SER A 141 -12.56 11.31 -18.47
N GLY A 142 -12.14 10.44 -19.39
CA GLY A 142 -12.29 10.65 -20.83
C GLY A 142 -11.24 11.57 -21.47
N TYR A 143 -10.31 12.12 -20.69
CA TYR A 143 -9.22 12.98 -21.18
C TYR A 143 -7.87 12.32 -20.95
N GLY A 144 -6.88 12.70 -21.76
CA GLY A 144 -5.50 12.30 -21.54
C GLY A 144 -4.85 13.10 -20.42
N THR A 145 -4.02 12.46 -19.61
CA THR A 145 -3.27 13.11 -18.52
C THR A 145 -2.30 14.16 -19.08
N THR A 146 -2.41 15.40 -18.64
CA THR A 146 -1.53 16.50 -19.08
C THR A 146 -0.67 16.99 -17.93
N ILE A 147 0.62 17.23 -18.18
CA ILE A 147 1.55 17.79 -17.20
C ILE A 147 2.06 19.14 -17.73
N SER A 148 1.89 20.20 -16.96
CA SER A 148 2.54 21.49 -17.18
C SER A 148 3.80 21.54 -16.31
N PRO A 149 5.02 21.48 -16.88
CA PRO A 149 6.23 21.36 -16.08
C PRO A 149 6.75 22.71 -15.54
N SER A 150 7.50 22.64 -14.44
CA SER A 150 8.37 23.70 -13.93
C SER A 150 7.71 25.06 -13.60
N ASN A 151 6.48 25.04 -13.09
CA ASN A 151 5.75 26.25 -12.68
C ASN A 151 6.33 26.80 -11.37
N ASN A 152 6.88 28.01 -11.42
CA ASN A 152 7.51 28.63 -10.26
C ASN A 152 6.48 29.30 -9.34
N VAL A 153 6.33 28.76 -8.14
CA VAL A 153 5.49 29.31 -7.09
C VAL A 153 6.32 30.26 -6.24
N ALA A 154 5.90 31.52 -6.18
CA ALA A 154 6.47 32.52 -5.29
C ALA A 154 5.69 32.60 -3.96
N ALA A 155 6.41 32.92 -2.89
CA ALA A 155 5.82 33.14 -1.58
C ALA A 155 4.71 34.20 -1.61
N ALA A 156 3.59 33.94 -0.93
CA ALA A 156 2.44 34.85 -0.81
C ALA A 156 1.89 35.39 -2.15
N ALA A 157 2.09 34.65 -3.24
CA ALA A 157 1.59 34.97 -4.56
C ALA A 157 0.84 33.78 -5.17
N ALA A 158 -0.16 34.07 -6.00
CA ALA A 158 -0.84 33.08 -6.82
C ALA A 158 -0.12 32.96 -8.17
N THR A 159 0.23 31.73 -8.54
CA THR A 159 0.80 31.38 -9.84
C THR A 159 -0.34 30.86 -10.71
N THR A 160 -0.64 31.53 -11.82
CA THR A 160 -1.71 31.08 -12.71
C THR A 160 -1.21 30.05 -13.71
N VAL A 161 -1.81 28.85 -13.71
CA VAL A 161 -1.49 27.75 -14.63
C VAL A 161 -2.78 27.25 -15.26
N ASN A 162 -3.03 27.64 -16.51
CA ASN A 162 -4.19 27.16 -17.26
C ASN A 162 -3.80 25.91 -18.05
N VAL A 163 -4.62 24.86 -17.98
CA VAL A 163 -4.35 23.58 -18.62
C VAL A 163 -5.49 23.23 -19.58
N SER A 164 -5.15 22.87 -20.80
CA SER A 164 -6.12 22.36 -21.76
C SER A 164 -6.02 20.84 -21.86
N LEU A 165 -7.14 20.15 -21.67
CA LEU A 165 -7.23 18.69 -21.77
C LEU A 165 -7.81 18.27 -23.12
N GLY A 166 -7.06 17.44 -23.85
CA GLY A 166 -7.59 16.71 -25.00
C GLY A 166 -8.28 15.43 -24.59
N LEU A 167 -9.24 14.97 -25.41
CA LEU A 167 -9.82 13.63 -25.25
C LEU A 167 -8.70 12.58 -25.22
N ALA A 168 -8.88 11.55 -24.41
CA ALA A 168 -7.88 10.51 -24.27
C ALA A 168 -7.63 9.83 -25.62
N GLY A 169 -6.38 9.86 -26.07
CA GLY A 169 -5.92 9.07 -27.19
C GLY A 169 -5.64 7.64 -26.74
N THR A 170 -5.78 6.71 -27.68
CA THR A 170 -5.51 5.29 -27.44
C THR A 170 -4.33 4.84 -28.29
N ILE A 171 -3.37 4.13 -27.71
CA ILE A 171 -2.48 3.25 -28.48
C ILE A 171 -3.00 1.83 -28.31
N SER A 172 -3.36 1.18 -29.41
CA SER A 172 -3.74 -0.22 -29.40
C SER A 172 -3.05 -0.96 -30.53
N GLY A 173 -3.07 -2.27 -30.50
CA GLY A 173 -2.53 -3.06 -31.59
C GLY A 173 -2.32 -4.49 -31.19
N LYS A 174 -1.54 -5.19 -32.01
CA LYS A 174 -1.26 -6.61 -31.85
C LYS A 174 0.22 -6.84 -31.66
N ILE A 175 0.57 -7.61 -30.63
CA ILE A 175 1.90 -8.17 -30.45
C ILE A 175 1.91 -9.56 -31.07
N THR A 176 2.87 -9.79 -31.96
CA THR A 176 3.08 -11.08 -32.62
C THR A 176 4.47 -11.63 -32.31
N GLN A 177 4.66 -12.92 -32.58
CA GLN A 177 6.00 -13.50 -32.64
C GLN A 177 6.76 -12.93 -33.86
N SER A 178 8.03 -13.29 -34.01
CA SER A 178 8.88 -12.84 -35.12
C SER A 178 8.34 -13.20 -36.52
N ASP A 179 7.39 -14.14 -36.62
CA ASP A 179 6.70 -14.48 -37.86
C ASP A 179 5.68 -13.43 -38.33
N GLY A 180 5.39 -12.42 -37.49
CA GLY A 180 4.44 -11.34 -37.80
C GLY A 180 2.96 -11.76 -37.77
N VAL A 181 2.65 -13.04 -37.54
CA VAL A 181 1.30 -13.61 -37.66
C VAL A 181 0.80 -14.20 -36.35
N THR A 182 1.63 -15.01 -35.68
CA THR A 182 1.27 -15.72 -34.45
C THR A 182 1.15 -14.73 -33.30
N ALA A 183 0.00 -14.75 -32.61
CA ALA A 183 -0.25 -13.89 -31.46
C ALA A 183 0.75 -14.16 -30.33
N PHE A 184 1.25 -13.10 -29.71
CA PHE A 184 2.11 -13.18 -28.53
C PHE A 184 1.30 -12.82 -27.27
N VAL A 185 1.15 -13.78 -26.36
CA VAL A 185 0.35 -13.62 -25.13
C VAL A 185 1.25 -13.22 -23.97
N GLY A 186 0.84 -12.22 -23.18
CA GLY A 186 1.54 -11.86 -21.94
C GLY A 186 2.75 -10.93 -22.11
N ALA A 187 2.96 -10.32 -23.27
CA ALA A 187 3.96 -9.27 -23.43
C ALA A 187 3.55 -8.01 -22.66
N THR A 188 4.51 -7.32 -22.03
CA THR A 188 4.26 -6.03 -21.37
C THR A 188 4.56 -4.89 -22.33
N ILE A 189 3.56 -4.05 -22.57
CA ILE A 189 3.65 -2.86 -23.42
C ILE A 189 3.67 -1.62 -22.53
N THR A 190 4.62 -0.73 -22.74
CA THR A 190 4.77 0.54 -22.01
C THR A 190 4.84 1.70 -23.01
N ALA A 191 3.97 2.69 -22.86
CA ALA A 191 4.05 3.95 -23.60
C ALA A 191 4.85 4.96 -22.77
N LEU A 192 6.00 5.37 -23.27
CA LEU A 192 6.91 6.31 -22.62
C LEU A 192 6.83 7.68 -23.27
N GLN A 193 6.70 8.73 -22.47
CA GLN A 193 6.84 10.12 -22.93
C GLN A 193 8.14 10.68 -22.33
N GLY A 194 9.21 10.71 -23.13
CA GLY A 194 10.56 10.91 -22.59
C GLY A 194 11.00 9.71 -21.76
N THR A 195 11.34 9.93 -20.48
CA THR A 195 11.65 8.86 -19.52
C THR A 195 10.45 8.38 -18.71
N ASP A 196 9.31 9.09 -18.80
CA ASP A 196 8.17 8.86 -17.93
C ASP A 196 7.22 7.82 -18.52
N ASN A 197 6.72 6.93 -17.66
CA ASN A 197 5.72 5.94 -18.02
C ASN A 197 4.32 6.58 -18.05
N ALA A 198 3.78 6.75 -19.25
CA ALA A 198 2.46 7.33 -19.47
C ALA A 198 1.33 6.29 -19.45
N GLY A 199 1.65 5.00 -19.54
CA GLY A 199 0.67 3.92 -19.45
C GLY A 199 1.24 2.56 -19.85
N THR A 200 0.65 1.49 -19.30
CA THR A 200 1.06 0.11 -19.57
C THR A 200 -0.14 -0.78 -19.93
N ALA A 201 0.10 -1.79 -20.76
CA ALA A 201 -0.85 -2.85 -21.05
C ALA A 201 -0.14 -4.20 -21.15
N THR A 202 -0.91 -5.29 -21.11
CA THR A 202 -0.43 -6.64 -21.38
C THR A 202 -1.17 -7.20 -22.59
N SER A 203 -0.47 -7.92 -23.47
CA SER A 203 -1.13 -8.55 -24.62
C SER A 203 -1.99 -9.75 -24.21
N ASP A 204 -3.20 -9.83 -24.75
CA ASP A 204 -4.17 -10.89 -24.47
C ASP A 204 -3.87 -12.20 -25.23
N SER A 205 -4.76 -13.20 -25.12
CA SER A 205 -4.63 -14.51 -25.79
C SER A 205 -4.63 -14.44 -27.32
N THR A 206 -5.11 -13.33 -27.89
CA THR A 206 -5.10 -13.03 -29.32
C THR A 206 -3.99 -12.07 -29.72
N GLY A 207 -3.13 -11.68 -28.75
CA GLY A 207 -2.00 -10.77 -28.92
C GLY A 207 -2.41 -9.30 -28.89
N ASN A 208 -3.68 -8.96 -28.67
CA ASN A 208 -4.14 -7.57 -28.69
C ASN A 208 -3.82 -6.87 -27.37
N TYR A 209 -3.58 -5.56 -27.44
CA TYR A 209 -3.39 -4.69 -26.28
C TYR A 209 -4.01 -3.31 -26.54
N SER A 210 -4.28 -2.56 -25.46
CA SER A 210 -4.80 -1.19 -25.54
C SER A 210 -4.37 -0.35 -24.32
N ILE A 211 -3.88 0.86 -24.58
CA ILE A 211 -3.53 1.89 -23.60
C ILE A 211 -4.37 3.13 -23.97
N SER A 212 -5.44 3.40 -23.22
CA SER A 212 -6.52 4.31 -23.65
C SER A 212 -6.58 5.66 -22.91
N THR A 213 -5.59 5.97 -22.07
CA THR A 213 -5.58 7.17 -21.20
C THR A 213 -4.52 8.20 -21.60
N LEU A 214 -4.00 8.12 -22.83
CA LEU A 214 -2.83 8.89 -23.25
C LEU A 214 -3.23 10.30 -23.70
N ALA A 215 -2.48 11.32 -23.30
CA ALA A 215 -2.62 12.65 -23.88
C ALA A 215 -2.10 12.68 -25.33
N ALA A 216 -2.58 13.64 -26.11
CA ALA A 216 -2.05 13.86 -27.44
C ALA A 216 -0.56 14.21 -27.36
N GLY A 217 0.27 13.52 -28.13
CA GLY A 217 1.72 13.66 -28.02
C GLY A 217 2.47 12.54 -28.71
N SER A 218 3.80 12.61 -28.67
CA SER A 218 4.67 11.58 -29.23
C SER A 218 5.17 10.66 -28.12
N TYR A 219 5.08 9.35 -28.33
CA TYR A 219 5.45 8.32 -27.35
C TYR A 219 6.46 7.34 -27.94
N ALA A 220 7.36 6.82 -27.10
CA ALA A 220 8.10 5.60 -27.40
C ALA A 220 7.31 4.41 -26.84
N VAL A 221 6.88 3.50 -27.70
CA VAL A 221 6.20 2.27 -27.28
C VAL A 221 7.22 1.17 -27.13
N GLN A 222 7.48 0.75 -25.88
CA GLN A 222 8.33 -0.39 -25.57
C GLN A 222 7.50 -1.64 -25.32
N VAL A 223 7.93 -2.77 -25.87
CA VAL A 223 7.34 -4.08 -25.66
C VAL A 223 8.43 -5.00 -25.14
N SER A 224 8.16 -5.68 -24.02
CA SER A 224 9.11 -6.59 -23.39
C SER A 224 8.44 -7.90 -22.96
N ALA A 225 9.20 -8.99 -23.04
CA ALA A 225 8.83 -10.30 -22.52
C ALA A 225 10.11 -11.07 -22.17
N SER A 226 10.06 -11.94 -21.16
CA SER A 226 11.21 -12.76 -20.76
C SER A 226 11.68 -13.66 -21.90
N GLY A 227 12.98 -13.65 -22.21
CA GLY A 227 13.56 -14.41 -23.33
C GLY A 227 13.46 -13.72 -24.70
N TYR A 228 12.95 -12.49 -24.78
CA TYR A 228 12.80 -11.73 -26.02
C TYR A 228 13.56 -10.40 -25.94
N LYS A 229 14.05 -9.90 -27.08
CA LYS A 229 14.62 -8.56 -27.16
C LYS A 229 13.50 -7.53 -26.97
N THR A 230 13.71 -6.56 -26.07
CA THR A 230 12.79 -5.43 -25.93
C THR A 230 12.69 -4.70 -27.25
N GLN A 231 11.48 -4.63 -27.79
CA GLN A 231 11.19 -3.87 -29.00
C GLN A 231 10.81 -2.45 -28.60
N ASN A 232 11.30 -1.47 -29.35
CA ASN A 232 11.02 -0.07 -29.09
C ASN A 232 10.60 0.60 -30.39
N GLN A 233 9.37 1.13 -30.43
CA GLN A 233 8.90 1.97 -31.50
C GLN A 233 8.93 3.43 -31.05
N PRO A 234 9.95 4.20 -31.46
CA PRO A 234 10.01 5.61 -31.12
C PRO A 234 8.96 6.42 -31.89
N SER A 235 8.60 7.56 -31.32
CA SER A 235 7.84 8.62 -31.99
C SER A 235 6.43 8.24 -32.47
N VAL A 236 5.73 7.36 -31.76
CA VAL A 236 4.31 7.05 -31.98
C VAL A 236 3.47 8.29 -31.66
N SER A 237 2.87 8.88 -32.70
CA SER A 237 2.03 10.06 -32.57
C SER A 237 0.61 9.67 -32.16
N VAL A 238 0.21 10.08 -30.95
CA VAL A 238 -1.15 9.94 -30.44
C VAL A 238 -1.90 11.24 -30.66
N SER A 239 -3.05 11.15 -31.31
CA SER A 239 -3.98 12.27 -31.48
C SER A 239 -5.13 12.17 -30.47
N SER A 240 -5.61 13.32 -29.99
CA SER A 240 -6.73 13.42 -29.03
C SER A 240 -7.95 12.64 -29.51
N GLY A 241 -8.49 11.77 -28.66
CA GLY A 241 -9.72 10.99 -28.92
C GLY A 241 -9.61 9.90 -29.98
N ASN A 242 -8.45 9.75 -30.62
CA ASN A 242 -8.22 8.78 -31.69
C ASN A 242 -7.43 7.57 -31.21
N THR A 243 -7.65 6.45 -31.88
CA THR A 243 -6.85 5.24 -31.69
C THR A 243 -5.71 5.21 -32.71
N THR A 244 -4.48 5.06 -32.22
CA THR A 244 -3.27 4.88 -33.00
C THR A 244 -2.89 3.40 -32.93
N THR A 245 -2.87 2.73 -34.08
CA THR A 245 -2.53 1.31 -34.13
C THR A 245 -1.01 1.10 -34.19
N VAL A 246 -0.46 0.36 -33.24
CA VAL A 246 0.96 -0.01 -33.18
C VAL A 246 1.06 -1.53 -33.07
N ASN A 247 1.49 -2.17 -34.16
CA ASN A 247 1.75 -3.61 -34.18
C ASN A 247 3.25 -3.83 -34.07
N LEU A 248 3.65 -4.72 -33.17
CA LEU A 248 5.06 -5.00 -32.91
C LEU A 248 5.26 -6.51 -32.81
N SER A 249 6.38 -6.98 -33.35
CA SER A 249 6.74 -8.40 -33.30
C SER A 249 7.93 -8.58 -32.37
N LEU A 250 7.80 -9.41 -31.35
CA LEU A 250 8.90 -9.73 -30.46
C LEU A 250 9.80 -10.77 -31.12
N SER A 251 11.07 -10.41 -31.28
CA SER A 251 12.13 -11.34 -31.66
C SER A 251 12.77 -11.93 -30.40
N GLY A 252 13.03 -13.25 -30.43
CA GLY A 252 13.74 -13.92 -29.35
C GLY A 252 15.09 -13.24 -29.07
N GLN A 253 15.52 -13.23 -27.81
CA GLN A 253 16.90 -12.92 -27.47
C GLN A 253 17.76 -14.11 -27.93
N SER A 254 18.88 -13.85 -28.63
CA SER A 254 19.73 -14.92 -29.20
C SER A 254 20.13 -15.92 -28.12
N VAL A 255 19.53 -17.11 -28.15
CA VAL A 255 19.99 -18.28 -27.42
C VAL A 255 20.94 -19.01 -28.36
N ILE A 256 22.18 -19.22 -27.93
CA ILE A 256 23.17 -19.92 -28.75
C ILE A 256 23.00 -21.42 -28.55
N THR A 257 22.68 -22.11 -29.64
CA THR A 257 22.70 -23.56 -29.75
C THR A 257 24.06 -23.99 -30.28
N TYR A 258 24.69 -24.97 -29.64
CA TYR A 258 25.98 -25.50 -30.05
C TYR A 258 25.80 -26.90 -30.66
N ASP A 259 26.23 -27.07 -31.90
CA ASP A 259 26.36 -28.36 -32.58
C ASP A 259 27.78 -28.90 -32.40
N TYR A 260 27.88 -30.17 -32.06
CA TYR A 260 29.15 -30.88 -31.88
C TYR A 260 29.25 -32.04 -32.87
N ASP A 261 30.46 -32.34 -33.35
CA ASP A 261 30.69 -33.55 -34.11
C ASP A 261 30.65 -34.80 -33.21
N GLU A 262 30.77 -35.96 -33.83
CA GLU A 262 30.72 -37.27 -33.15
C GLU A 262 31.88 -37.47 -32.15
N LEU A 263 32.97 -36.69 -32.28
CA LEU A 263 34.09 -36.64 -31.34
C LEU A 263 33.91 -35.58 -30.22
N GLY A 264 32.79 -34.85 -30.23
CA GLY A 264 32.47 -33.83 -29.23
C GLY A 264 33.18 -32.49 -29.44
N ARG A 265 33.75 -32.23 -30.61
CA ARG A 265 34.33 -30.93 -30.97
C ARG A 265 33.22 -30.03 -31.49
N LEU A 266 33.28 -28.73 -31.16
CA LEU A 266 32.28 -27.76 -31.58
C LEU A 266 32.34 -27.56 -33.10
N VAL A 267 31.30 -27.90 -33.85
CA VAL A 267 31.25 -27.74 -35.33
C VAL A 267 30.27 -26.67 -35.79
N GLY A 268 29.31 -26.28 -34.94
CA GLY A 268 28.38 -25.19 -35.22
C GLY A 268 28.03 -24.45 -33.94
N ALA A 269 27.98 -23.12 -34.00
CA ALA A 269 27.34 -22.30 -32.98
C ALA A 269 26.31 -21.45 -33.70
N VAL A 270 25.04 -21.74 -33.45
CA VAL A 270 23.91 -21.10 -34.13
C VAL A 270 23.13 -20.32 -33.11
N ASP A 271 22.96 -19.04 -33.34
CA ASP A 271 22.10 -18.22 -32.53
C ASP A 271 20.63 -18.45 -32.92
N SER A 272 19.70 -18.26 -31.97
CA SER A 272 18.27 -18.48 -32.24
C SER A 272 17.65 -17.46 -33.21
N LEU A 273 18.44 -16.51 -33.73
CA LEU A 273 18.07 -15.58 -34.80
C LEU A 273 18.61 -16.01 -36.17
N GLY A 274 19.31 -17.15 -36.23
CA GLY A 274 19.80 -17.78 -37.45
C GLY A 274 21.19 -17.36 -37.90
N ASP A 275 21.88 -16.47 -37.16
CA ASP A 275 23.30 -16.21 -37.43
C ASP A 275 24.14 -17.35 -36.84
N ALA A 276 25.14 -17.83 -37.59
CA ALA A 276 25.96 -18.95 -37.14
C ALA A 276 27.45 -18.81 -37.45
N ALA A 277 28.24 -19.50 -36.62
CA ALA A 277 29.63 -19.81 -36.88
C ALA A 277 29.81 -21.32 -37.09
N GLY A 278 30.44 -21.71 -38.20
CA GLY A 278 30.85 -23.09 -38.47
C GLY A 278 32.33 -23.29 -38.18
N TYR A 279 32.71 -24.46 -37.66
CA TYR A 279 34.09 -24.80 -37.30
C TYR A 279 34.49 -26.11 -37.98
N SER A 280 35.62 -26.11 -38.68
CA SER A 280 36.17 -27.34 -39.28
C SER A 280 37.51 -27.71 -38.65
N TYR A 281 37.80 -29.01 -38.56
CA TYR A 281 39.01 -29.54 -37.93
C TYR A 281 39.70 -30.53 -38.86
N ASP A 282 41.00 -30.72 -38.66
CA ASP A 282 41.73 -31.83 -39.27
C ASP A 282 41.41 -33.17 -38.56
N ALA A 283 41.96 -34.27 -39.10
CA ALA A 283 41.76 -35.61 -38.56
C ALA A 283 42.34 -35.81 -37.14
N VAL A 284 43.21 -34.89 -36.67
CA VAL A 284 43.88 -34.96 -35.37
C VAL A 284 43.25 -33.99 -34.36
N GLY A 285 42.32 -33.12 -34.77
CA GLY A 285 41.58 -32.20 -33.90
C GLY A 285 42.04 -30.75 -33.94
N ASN A 286 42.94 -30.36 -34.83
CA ASN A 286 43.33 -28.96 -34.97
C ASN A 286 42.28 -28.18 -35.78
N LEU A 287 41.91 -26.98 -35.34
CA LEU A 287 40.96 -26.10 -36.03
C LEU A 287 41.54 -25.63 -37.37
N LEU A 288 40.86 -25.94 -38.47
CA LEU A 288 41.24 -25.56 -39.83
C LEU A 288 40.62 -24.23 -40.28
N ALA A 289 39.34 -24.00 -39.97
CA ALA A 289 38.66 -22.77 -40.37
C ALA A 289 37.46 -22.44 -39.45
N ILE A 290 37.11 -21.15 -39.42
CA ILE A 290 35.85 -20.64 -38.86
C ILE A 290 35.10 -19.94 -40.00
N SER A 291 33.91 -20.40 -40.33
CA SER A 291 33.00 -19.71 -41.26
C SER A 291 31.95 -18.91 -40.49
N ARG A 292 31.56 -17.74 -41.01
CA ARG A 292 30.42 -16.97 -40.47
C ARG A 292 29.33 -16.94 -41.52
N ASN A 293 28.13 -17.36 -41.13
CA ASN A 293 26.98 -17.50 -42.01
C ASN A 293 25.84 -16.70 -41.42
N HIS A 294 25.28 -15.79 -42.21
CA HIS A 294 24.20 -14.93 -41.76
C HIS A 294 22.84 -15.61 -41.90
N SER A 295 21.87 -15.19 -41.10
CA SER A 295 20.51 -15.74 -41.11
C SER A 295 19.80 -15.64 -42.47
N ASN A 296 20.21 -14.72 -43.34
CA ASN A 296 19.69 -14.55 -44.69
C ASN A 296 20.53 -15.26 -45.77
N GLN A 297 21.50 -16.09 -45.37
CA GLN A 297 22.33 -16.88 -46.26
C GLN A 297 22.11 -18.37 -45.96
N THR A 298 21.73 -19.13 -46.99
CA THR A 298 21.70 -20.59 -46.86
C THR A 298 23.12 -21.11 -46.66
N ALA A 299 23.36 -21.84 -45.57
CA ALA A 299 24.61 -22.52 -45.30
C ALA A 299 24.35 -23.86 -44.60
N ILE A 300 25.23 -24.85 -44.88
CA ILE A 300 25.24 -26.13 -44.18
C ILE A 300 26.45 -26.13 -43.26
N LEU A 301 26.21 -26.22 -41.95
CA LEU A 301 27.27 -26.24 -40.95
C LEU A 301 27.68 -27.69 -40.66
N TYR A 302 26.68 -28.54 -40.42
CA TYR A 302 26.89 -29.94 -40.07
C TYR A 302 25.65 -30.78 -40.36
N PHE A 303 25.80 -32.09 -40.46
CA PHE A 303 24.66 -33.01 -40.57
C PHE A 303 24.95 -34.33 -39.86
N VAL A 304 23.91 -34.95 -39.33
CA VAL A 304 23.99 -36.22 -38.59
C VAL A 304 22.81 -37.12 -38.98
N PRO A 305 23.03 -38.41 -39.27
CA PRO A 305 24.34 -39.09 -39.35
C PRO A 305 25.18 -38.69 -40.57
N GLN A 306 26.49 -38.94 -40.57
CA GLN A 306 27.38 -38.74 -41.74
C GLN A 306 27.26 -39.86 -42.80
N SER A 307 26.62 -40.98 -42.46
CA SER A 307 26.36 -42.11 -43.36
C SER A 307 25.01 -42.79 -43.06
N GLY A 308 24.48 -43.55 -44.02
CA GLY A 308 23.29 -44.37 -43.80
C GLY A 308 22.67 -44.94 -45.09
N PRO A 309 21.85 -46.00 -44.99
CA PRO A 309 21.14 -46.56 -46.15
C PRO A 309 20.01 -45.63 -46.62
N ILE A 310 19.47 -45.93 -47.80
CA ILE A 310 18.24 -45.32 -48.31
C ILE A 310 17.13 -45.40 -47.24
N GLY A 311 16.43 -44.28 -47.00
CA GLY A 311 15.41 -44.17 -45.95
C GLY A 311 15.92 -43.65 -44.61
N THR A 312 17.24 -43.48 -44.42
CA THR A 312 17.79 -42.88 -43.20
C THR A 312 17.31 -41.44 -43.06
N THR A 313 16.87 -41.05 -41.86
CA THR A 313 16.61 -39.63 -41.56
C THR A 313 17.90 -38.94 -41.17
N VAL A 314 18.22 -37.83 -41.84
CA VAL A 314 19.40 -36.99 -41.62
C VAL A 314 18.93 -35.64 -41.13
N THR A 315 19.46 -35.20 -39.99
CA THR A 315 19.28 -33.85 -39.47
C THR A 315 20.47 -33.01 -39.93
N ILE A 316 20.18 -31.91 -40.61
CA ILE A 316 21.14 -30.96 -41.16
C ILE A 316 21.02 -29.67 -40.37
N SER A 317 22.08 -29.27 -39.67
CA SER A 317 22.20 -27.98 -38.98
C SER A 317 22.82 -26.94 -39.92
N GLY A 318 22.27 -25.73 -39.94
CA GLY A 318 22.66 -24.68 -40.87
C GLY A 318 22.03 -23.32 -40.58
N THR A 319 22.02 -22.46 -41.59
CA THR A 319 21.39 -21.12 -41.55
C THR A 319 20.60 -20.87 -42.82
N GLY A 320 19.67 -19.89 -42.78
CA GLY A 320 18.94 -19.43 -43.96
C GLY A 320 17.93 -20.44 -44.52
N PHE A 321 17.48 -21.40 -43.72
CA PHE A 321 16.41 -22.35 -44.07
C PHE A 321 15.02 -21.72 -43.90
N SER A 322 14.03 -22.19 -44.65
CA SER A 322 12.64 -21.76 -44.45
C SER A 322 12.01 -22.56 -43.31
N THR A 323 11.20 -21.91 -42.47
CA THR A 323 10.34 -22.64 -41.53
C THR A 323 9.18 -23.36 -42.24
N ASN A 324 8.92 -23.02 -43.50
CA ASN A 324 8.02 -23.76 -44.38
C ASN A 324 8.82 -24.76 -45.22
N SER A 325 8.80 -26.03 -44.81
CA SER A 325 9.55 -27.13 -45.46
C SER A 325 9.29 -27.30 -46.95
N SER A 326 8.13 -26.87 -47.47
CA SER A 326 7.82 -26.94 -48.90
C SER A 326 8.64 -25.97 -49.77
N GLN A 327 9.29 -24.98 -49.15
CA GLN A 327 10.15 -24.01 -49.82
C GLN A 327 11.63 -24.42 -49.81
N ASP A 328 11.99 -25.44 -49.03
CA ASP A 328 13.34 -25.96 -48.97
C ASP A 328 13.45 -27.23 -49.82
N THR A 329 14.50 -27.31 -50.63
CA THR A 329 14.80 -28.50 -51.42
C THR A 329 16.16 -29.03 -51.00
N VAL A 330 16.22 -30.33 -50.72
CA VAL A 330 17.45 -31.03 -50.31
C VAL A 330 17.77 -32.10 -51.34
N ALA A 331 19.05 -32.26 -51.70
CA ALA A 331 19.50 -33.31 -52.62
C ALA A 331 20.77 -34.00 -52.09
N PHE A 332 20.80 -35.33 -52.16
CA PHE A 332 21.98 -36.14 -51.85
C PHE A 332 22.71 -36.45 -53.16
N HIS A 333 23.86 -35.81 -53.38
CA HIS A 333 24.64 -35.91 -54.61
C HIS A 333 23.79 -35.75 -55.90
N GLY A 334 22.85 -34.79 -55.88
CA GLY A 334 21.95 -34.48 -57.00
C GLY A 334 20.63 -35.24 -57.00
N THR A 335 20.44 -36.27 -56.17
CA THR A 335 19.13 -36.94 -56.02
C THR A 335 18.27 -36.22 -54.99
N SER A 336 17.14 -35.65 -55.42
CA SER A 336 16.22 -34.91 -54.54
C SER A 336 15.62 -35.77 -53.43
N ALA A 337 15.60 -35.21 -52.22
CA ALA A 337 15.13 -35.83 -51.00
C ALA A 337 13.85 -35.16 -50.49
N THR A 338 13.08 -35.90 -49.70
CA THR A 338 11.92 -35.35 -48.99
C THR A 338 12.38 -34.60 -47.75
N VAL A 339 11.93 -33.36 -47.57
CA VAL A 339 12.10 -32.58 -46.35
C VAL A 339 10.97 -32.95 -45.38
N ASN A 340 11.32 -33.61 -44.27
CA ASN A 340 10.35 -34.08 -43.27
C ASN A 340 9.92 -32.93 -42.35
N SER A 341 10.87 -32.09 -41.95
CA SER A 341 10.64 -30.89 -41.16
C SER A 341 11.76 -29.88 -41.40
N ALA A 342 11.45 -28.60 -41.21
CA ALA A 342 12.41 -27.50 -41.33
C ALA A 342 12.14 -26.44 -40.25
N THR A 343 13.22 -25.90 -39.71
CA THR A 343 13.28 -24.67 -38.91
C THR A 343 14.28 -23.74 -39.58
N ALA A 344 14.41 -22.49 -39.12
CA ALA A 344 15.39 -21.56 -39.68
C ALA A 344 16.84 -22.06 -39.65
N THR A 345 17.15 -23.05 -38.80
CA THR A 345 18.52 -23.50 -38.52
C THR A 345 18.71 -25.02 -38.58
N GLN A 346 17.65 -25.80 -38.77
CA GLN A 346 17.71 -27.26 -38.93
C GLN A 346 16.71 -27.78 -39.96
N ILE A 347 17.15 -28.72 -40.79
CA ILE A 347 16.30 -29.51 -41.69
C ILE A 347 16.44 -30.98 -41.33
N ALA A 348 15.32 -31.69 -41.14
CA ALA A 348 15.31 -33.14 -41.13
C ALA A 348 14.85 -33.65 -42.50
N THR A 349 15.64 -34.48 -43.16
CA THR A 349 15.36 -35.02 -44.49
C THR A 349 15.58 -36.53 -44.52
N THR A 350 14.92 -37.23 -45.44
CA THR A 350 15.09 -38.67 -45.62
C THR A 350 15.98 -38.95 -46.84
N VAL A 351 17.02 -39.78 -46.69
CA VAL A 351 17.89 -40.22 -47.81
C VAL A 351 17.02 -40.87 -48.89
N PRO A 352 16.94 -40.32 -50.11
CA PRO A 352 16.00 -40.76 -51.13
C PRO A 352 16.42 -42.06 -51.80
N THR A 353 15.46 -42.73 -52.47
CA THR A 353 15.75 -43.86 -53.34
C THR A 353 16.68 -43.41 -54.47
N ALA A 354 17.69 -44.24 -54.78
CA ALA A 354 18.76 -43.92 -55.75
C ALA A 354 19.70 -42.75 -55.36
N ALA A 355 19.75 -42.35 -54.08
CA ALA A 355 20.86 -41.52 -53.59
C ALA A 355 22.21 -42.24 -53.81
N THR A 356 23.26 -41.48 -54.10
CA THR A 356 24.65 -41.98 -54.14
C THR A 356 25.51 -41.21 -53.15
N THR A 357 26.64 -41.80 -52.73
CA THR A 357 27.60 -41.11 -51.85
C THR A 357 28.10 -39.83 -52.49
N GLY A 358 28.02 -38.73 -51.74
CA GLY A 358 28.45 -37.40 -52.18
C GLY A 358 27.89 -36.30 -51.29
N PRO A 359 28.18 -35.03 -51.59
CA PRO A 359 27.76 -33.91 -50.77
C PRO A 359 26.23 -33.71 -50.79
N ILE A 360 25.70 -33.14 -49.70
CA ILE A 360 24.31 -32.72 -49.59
C ILE A 360 24.21 -31.29 -50.11
N THR A 361 23.22 -31.01 -50.95
CA THR A 361 22.91 -29.65 -51.42
C THR A 361 21.54 -29.23 -50.92
N ILE A 362 21.42 -28.02 -50.40
CA ILE A 362 20.16 -27.40 -49.97
C ILE A 362 19.93 -26.16 -50.83
N THR A 363 18.71 -25.97 -51.34
CA THR A 363 18.26 -24.74 -51.99
C THR A 363 16.98 -24.24 -51.32
N THR A 364 16.99 -22.96 -50.93
CA THR A 364 15.93 -22.27 -50.21
C THR A 364 15.64 -20.93 -50.91
N PRO A 365 14.61 -20.16 -50.48
CA PRO A 365 14.42 -18.79 -50.96
C PRO A 365 15.62 -17.85 -50.70
N ASN A 366 16.48 -18.18 -49.72
CA ASN A 366 17.65 -17.40 -49.33
C ASN A 366 18.95 -17.83 -50.05
N GLY A 367 18.87 -18.78 -50.98
CA GLY A 367 20.01 -19.26 -51.78
C GLY A 367 20.26 -20.77 -51.67
N SER A 368 21.44 -21.19 -52.09
CA SER A 368 21.84 -22.61 -52.10
C SER A 368 23.17 -22.82 -51.38
N ALA A 369 23.31 -23.97 -50.72
CA ALA A 369 24.56 -24.40 -50.08
C ALA A 369 24.84 -25.88 -50.36
N THR A 370 26.12 -26.23 -50.43
CA THR A 370 26.60 -27.61 -50.56
C THR A 370 27.51 -27.93 -49.37
N SER A 371 27.34 -29.10 -48.77
CA SER A 371 28.12 -29.51 -47.61
C SER A 371 29.60 -29.73 -47.96
N SER A 372 30.48 -29.40 -47.03
CA SER A 372 31.94 -29.59 -47.19
C SER A 372 32.38 -31.05 -47.08
N THR A 373 31.59 -31.88 -46.39
CA THR A 373 31.76 -33.33 -46.31
C THR A 373 30.69 -34.05 -47.13
N SER A 374 31.01 -35.25 -47.61
CA SER A 374 30.05 -36.10 -48.32
C SER A 374 29.25 -36.93 -47.33
N PHE A 375 27.94 -37.04 -47.58
CA PHE A 375 27.14 -38.10 -46.96
C PHE A 375 27.45 -39.43 -47.67
N THR A 376 27.76 -40.46 -46.89
CA THR A 376 28.04 -41.79 -47.46
C THR A 376 26.77 -42.62 -47.49
N VAL A 377 26.25 -42.88 -48.69
CA VAL A 377 25.09 -43.76 -48.89
C VAL A 377 25.58 -45.21 -48.82
N THR A 378 25.07 -45.96 -47.84
CA THR A 378 25.45 -47.37 -47.64
C THR A 378 24.45 -48.32 -48.28
N ALA A 379 24.90 -49.52 -48.67
CA ALA A 379 24.01 -50.57 -49.15
C ALA A 379 23.05 -50.98 -48.01
N SER A 380 21.79 -51.22 -48.32
CA SER A 380 20.80 -51.70 -47.34
C SER A 380 21.35 -52.94 -46.62
N GLY A 381 21.61 -52.81 -45.31
CA GLY A 381 22.12 -53.88 -44.45
C GLY A 381 23.65 -53.94 -44.23
N ALA A 382 24.46 -53.06 -44.82
CA ALA A 382 25.89 -52.99 -44.55
C ALA A 382 26.23 -51.73 -43.72
N ASN A 383 26.39 -51.91 -42.41
CA ASN A 383 26.75 -50.91 -41.38
C ASN A 383 25.74 -49.76 -41.23
N GLY A 384 24.49 -50.08 -40.88
CA GLY A 384 23.54 -49.05 -40.39
C GLY A 384 24.07 -48.35 -39.14
N GLY A 385 23.48 -47.22 -38.76
CA GLY A 385 23.80 -46.58 -37.48
C GLY A 385 23.67 -47.55 -36.29
N PRO A 386 24.18 -47.16 -35.10
CA PRO A 386 24.05 -48.00 -33.92
C PRO A 386 22.59 -48.35 -33.66
N THR A 387 22.32 -49.52 -33.10
CA THR A 387 21.01 -49.86 -32.53
C THR A 387 21.18 -50.25 -31.07
N ILE A 388 20.18 -49.94 -30.23
CA ILE A 388 20.14 -50.44 -28.85
C ILE A 388 18.99 -51.43 -28.76
N ALA A 389 19.32 -52.72 -28.64
CA ALA A 389 18.35 -53.78 -28.48
C ALA A 389 17.91 -53.91 -27.01
N SER A 390 18.87 -53.81 -26.08
CA SER A 390 18.62 -53.91 -24.64
C SER A 390 19.81 -53.41 -23.83
N PHE A 391 19.63 -53.28 -22.52
CA PHE A 391 20.73 -53.09 -21.58
C PHE A 391 20.42 -53.82 -20.27
N THR A 392 21.47 -54.28 -19.59
CA THR A 392 21.36 -54.96 -18.30
C THR A 392 22.49 -54.53 -17.36
N PRO A 393 22.19 -54.21 -16.09
CA PRO A 393 20.85 -54.12 -15.49
C PRO A 393 20.03 -52.93 -16.03
N THR A 394 18.71 -52.91 -15.79
CA THR A 394 17.83 -51.76 -16.11
C THR A 394 17.73 -50.73 -15.00
N VAL A 395 18.24 -51.06 -13.81
CA VAL A 395 18.32 -50.19 -12.64
C VAL A 395 19.75 -50.20 -12.11
N GLY A 396 20.32 -49.03 -11.86
CA GLY A 396 21.67 -48.94 -11.30
C GLY A 396 22.00 -47.55 -10.77
N ALA A 397 22.65 -47.50 -9.62
CA ALA A 397 23.20 -46.26 -9.07
C ALA A 397 24.47 -45.85 -9.82
N PRO A 398 24.92 -44.58 -9.72
CA PRO A 398 26.22 -44.17 -10.26
C PRO A 398 27.35 -45.12 -9.88
N GLY A 399 28.22 -45.45 -10.85
CA GLY A 399 29.27 -46.46 -10.72
C GLY A 399 28.85 -47.88 -11.11
N THR A 400 27.56 -48.13 -11.35
CA THR A 400 27.08 -49.45 -11.83
C THR A 400 27.56 -49.68 -13.26
N ALA A 401 28.17 -50.84 -13.52
CA ALA A 401 28.51 -51.26 -14.86
C ALA A 401 27.26 -51.82 -15.56
N VAL A 402 26.98 -51.32 -16.75
CA VAL A 402 25.83 -51.69 -17.57
C VAL A 402 26.32 -52.23 -18.90
N THR A 403 25.84 -53.41 -19.27
CA THR A 403 26.06 -54.01 -20.58
C THR A 403 24.92 -53.62 -21.49
N ILE A 404 25.23 -52.85 -22.53
CA ILE A 404 24.30 -52.41 -23.57
C ILE A 404 24.51 -53.31 -24.79
N SER A 405 23.45 -53.98 -25.22
CA SER A 405 23.47 -54.91 -26.35
C SER A 405 22.78 -54.27 -27.55
N GLY A 406 23.38 -54.43 -28.73
CA GLY A 406 22.93 -53.76 -29.94
C GLY A 406 23.68 -54.21 -31.18
N THR A 407 23.75 -53.34 -32.18
CA THR A 407 24.55 -53.56 -33.40
C THR A 407 25.24 -52.26 -33.82
N ASN A 408 26.30 -52.37 -34.61
CA ASN A 408 27.03 -51.26 -35.23
C ASN A 408 27.66 -50.25 -34.25
N PHE A 409 28.09 -50.74 -33.08
CA PHE A 409 28.93 -49.97 -32.15
C PHE A 409 30.39 -49.93 -32.63
N ASP A 410 31.15 -48.91 -32.25
CA ASP A 410 32.57 -48.79 -32.57
C ASP A 410 33.41 -49.67 -31.62
N VAL A 411 34.19 -50.58 -32.19
CA VAL A 411 35.07 -51.51 -31.46
C VAL A 411 36.19 -50.82 -30.66
N GLN A 412 36.43 -49.51 -30.86
CA GLN A 412 37.47 -48.75 -30.17
C GLN A 412 37.00 -47.96 -28.93
N ALA A 413 35.80 -48.21 -28.42
CA ALA A 413 35.24 -47.48 -27.26
C ALA A 413 35.12 -45.95 -27.46
N ASN A 414 35.11 -45.50 -28.72
CA ASN A 414 34.84 -44.10 -29.08
C ASN A 414 33.34 -43.76 -29.02
N ASP A 415 32.48 -44.76 -28.80
CA ASP A 415 31.03 -44.59 -28.68
C ASP A 415 30.69 -43.65 -27.52
N ARG A 416 29.99 -42.55 -27.80
CA ARG A 416 29.50 -41.67 -26.73
C ARG A 416 28.20 -42.22 -26.19
N THR A 417 28.30 -42.97 -25.10
CA THR A 417 27.16 -43.53 -24.38
C THR A 417 26.66 -42.55 -23.32
N LYS A 418 25.36 -42.25 -23.26
CA LYS A 418 24.74 -41.44 -22.20
C LYS A 418 23.60 -42.18 -21.50
N PHE A 419 23.50 -41.99 -20.19
CA PHE A 419 22.32 -42.32 -19.39
C PHE A 419 21.52 -41.05 -19.14
N ASN A 420 20.46 -40.86 -19.92
CA ASN A 420 19.73 -39.60 -20.04
C ASN A 420 20.68 -38.41 -20.32
N LEU A 421 20.95 -37.57 -19.32
CA LEU A 421 21.83 -36.40 -19.46
C LEU A 421 23.33 -36.71 -19.24
N GLY A 422 23.65 -37.79 -18.53
CA GLY A 422 25.01 -38.08 -18.09
C GLY A 422 25.83 -38.87 -19.10
N LEU A 423 26.97 -38.33 -19.55
CA LEU A 423 27.92 -39.05 -20.39
C LEU A 423 28.65 -40.13 -19.58
N ALA A 424 28.53 -41.38 -20.03
CA ALA A 424 29.12 -42.55 -19.40
C ALA A 424 30.55 -42.79 -19.89
N ALA A 425 31.38 -43.33 -19.00
CA ALA A 425 32.65 -43.92 -19.40
C ALA A 425 32.39 -45.28 -20.05
N VAL A 426 32.84 -45.47 -21.28
CA VAL A 426 32.81 -46.77 -21.96
C VAL A 426 34.05 -47.56 -21.54
N ASN A 427 33.83 -48.68 -20.87
CA ASN A 427 34.88 -49.56 -20.35
C ASN A 427 35.43 -50.49 -21.45
N SER A 428 34.54 -50.96 -22.33
CA SER A 428 34.87 -51.81 -23.47
C SER A 428 33.73 -51.75 -24.50
N ALA A 429 34.05 -51.85 -25.78
CA ALA A 429 33.06 -51.95 -26.85
C ALA A 429 33.44 -53.04 -27.87
N THR A 430 32.44 -53.75 -28.34
CA THR A 430 32.45 -54.59 -29.55
C THR A 430 31.37 -54.08 -30.49
N SER A 431 31.32 -54.56 -31.73
CA SER A 431 30.28 -54.13 -32.69
C SER A 431 28.84 -54.42 -32.26
N THR A 432 28.62 -55.21 -31.19
CA THR A 432 27.29 -55.57 -30.69
C THR A 432 27.11 -55.39 -29.18
N SER A 433 28.14 -54.97 -28.45
CA SER A 433 28.07 -54.78 -27.00
C SER A 433 28.95 -53.65 -26.49
N ILE A 434 28.40 -52.77 -25.67
CA ILE A 434 29.13 -51.74 -24.93
C ILE A 434 28.99 -52.04 -23.43
N SER A 435 30.11 -52.11 -22.71
CA SER A 435 30.10 -52.00 -21.25
C SER A 435 30.37 -50.56 -20.88
N ALA A 436 29.40 -49.90 -20.24
CA ALA A 436 29.51 -48.52 -19.80
C ALA A 436 29.20 -48.38 -18.31
N THR A 437 29.89 -47.46 -17.65
CA THR A 437 29.67 -47.18 -16.23
C THR A 437 28.71 -46.00 -16.09
N VAL A 438 27.64 -46.16 -15.31
CA VAL A 438 26.68 -45.09 -15.02
C VAL A 438 27.43 -43.91 -14.37
N PRO A 439 27.41 -42.71 -14.96
CA PRO A 439 28.15 -41.57 -14.44
C PRO A 439 27.44 -40.94 -13.23
N GLN A 440 28.15 -40.12 -12.45
CA GLN A 440 27.55 -39.36 -11.33
C GLN A 440 26.47 -38.36 -11.77
N THR A 441 26.54 -37.91 -13.02
CA THR A 441 25.54 -37.03 -13.65
C THR A 441 24.43 -37.81 -14.37
N GLY A 442 24.48 -39.15 -14.33
CA GLY A 442 23.48 -40.01 -14.96
C GLY A 442 22.16 -39.96 -14.19
N THR A 443 21.06 -39.82 -14.91
CA THR A 443 19.71 -39.77 -14.34
C THR A 443 18.80 -40.76 -15.03
N SER A 444 17.63 -41.05 -14.44
CA SER A 444 16.66 -41.95 -15.06
C SER A 444 16.17 -41.41 -16.39
N GLY A 445 15.99 -42.29 -17.38
CA GLY A 445 15.55 -41.96 -18.73
C GLY A 445 16.16 -42.89 -19.77
N HIS A 446 16.07 -42.52 -21.04
CA HIS A 446 16.62 -43.35 -22.12
C HIS A 446 18.15 -43.37 -22.13
N VAL A 447 18.71 -44.50 -22.57
CA VAL A 447 20.13 -44.64 -22.90
C VAL A 447 20.32 -44.24 -24.35
N SER A 448 21.32 -43.41 -24.63
CA SER A 448 21.68 -43.04 -26.00
C SER A 448 23.13 -43.38 -26.31
N ILE A 449 23.39 -43.78 -27.55
CA ILE A 449 24.72 -44.08 -28.07
C ILE A 449 24.91 -43.29 -29.36
N SER A 450 26.02 -42.56 -29.46
CA SER A 450 26.46 -41.89 -30.68
C SER A 450 27.75 -42.51 -31.18
N THR A 451 27.80 -42.85 -32.47
CA THR A 451 28.98 -43.38 -33.17
C THR A 451 29.25 -42.60 -34.47
N PRO A 452 30.44 -42.77 -35.07
CA PRO A 452 30.73 -42.86 -36.49
C PRO A 452 29.62 -42.64 -37.53
N ASN A 453 28.63 -43.51 -37.34
CA ASN A 453 27.66 -43.93 -38.32
C ASN A 453 26.23 -43.58 -37.87
N GLY A 454 26.08 -42.86 -36.75
CA GLY A 454 24.81 -42.30 -36.29
C GLY A 454 24.52 -42.47 -34.81
N ASN A 455 23.23 -42.30 -34.45
CA ASN A 455 22.76 -42.31 -33.08
C ASN A 455 21.70 -43.39 -32.84
N ALA A 456 21.70 -43.94 -31.64
CA ALA A 456 20.67 -44.83 -31.13
C ALA A 456 20.12 -44.27 -29.82
N VAL A 457 18.81 -44.37 -29.63
CA VAL A 457 18.14 -44.14 -28.34
C VAL A 457 17.39 -45.41 -28.00
N SER A 458 17.53 -45.88 -26.77
CA SER A 458 16.85 -47.09 -26.32
C SER A 458 15.33 -46.86 -26.23
N SER A 459 14.54 -47.89 -26.53
CA SER A 459 13.09 -47.86 -26.29
C SER A 459 12.74 -47.95 -24.80
N ALA A 460 13.55 -48.68 -24.03
CA ALA A 460 13.41 -48.79 -22.58
C ALA A 460 14.12 -47.64 -21.85
N ASP A 461 13.64 -47.34 -20.64
CA ASP A 461 14.30 -46.43 -19.70
C ASP A 461 15.27 -47.18 -18.79
N PHE A 462 16.42 -46.57 -18.52
CA PHE A 462 17.29 -46.94 -17.42
C PHE A 462 16.92 -46.12 -16.19
N PHE A 463 16.86 -46.74 -15.01
CA PHE A 463 16.44 -46.07 -13.78
C PHE A 463 17.61 -45.92 -12.81
N VAL A 464 17.85 -44.68 -12.39
CA VAL A 464 18.87 -44.32 -11.41
C VAL A 464 18.17 -44.06 -10.07
N PRO A 465 18.42 -44.90 -9.03
CA PRO A 465 17.92 -44.62 -7.69
C PRO A 465 18.45 -43.28 -7.16
N PRO A 466 17.63 -42.45 -6.51
CA PRO A 466 18.09 -41.23 -5.84
C PRO A 466 19.11 -41.54 -4.74
N SER A 467 19.90 -40.52 -4.37
CA SER A 467 20.88 -40.63 -3.29
C SER A 467 20.25 -41.16 -1.99
N GLY A 468 20.86 -42.19 -1.40
CA GLY A 468 20.34 -42.87 -0.19
C GLY A 468 19.63 -44.19 -0.48
N TYR A 469 19.32 -44.49 -1.74
CA TYR A 469 18.76 -45.77 -2.17
C TYR A 469 19.73 -46.54 -3.07
N THR A 470 19.62 -47.86 -3.05
CA THR A 470 20.39 -48.74 -3.94
C THR A 470 19.48 -49.32 -5.02
N ALA A 471 20.06 -49.98 -6.03
CA ALA A 471 19.27 -50.66 -7.06
C ALA A 471 18.32 -51.72 -6.46
N SER A 472 18.72 -52.40 -5.37
CA SER A 472 17.88 -53.38 -4.68
C SER A 472 16.71 -52.76 -3.90
N SER A 473 16.73 -51.45 -3.63
CA SER A 473 15.60 -50.75 -3.03
C SER A 473 14.46 -50.56 -4.03
N VAL A 474 14.73 -50.58 -5.34
CA VAL A 474 13.72 -50.32 -6.39
C VAL A 474 12.90 -51.58 -6.66
N VAL A 475 11.60 -51.52 -6.39
CA VAL A 475 10.68 -52.67 -6.55
C VAL A 475 9.74 -52.57 -7.74
N PHE A 476 9.54 -51.38 -8.29
CA PHE A 476 8.88 -51.19 -9.57
C PHE A 476 9.47 -50.00 -10.32
N THR A 477 9.41 -50.08 -11.65
CA THR A 477 9.85 -49.02 -12.54
C THR A 477 8.85 -48.84 -13.69
N GLY A 478 8.73 -47.64 -14.23
CA GLY A 478 7.91 -47.43 -15.42
C GLY A 478 7.97 -46.02 -15.97
N ARG A 479 7.21 -45.80 -17.05
CA ARG A 479 7.03 -44.48 -17.67
C ARG A 479 5.54 -44.17 -17.74
N MET A 480 5.19 -42.91 -17.53
CA MET A 480 3.84 -42.39 -17.71
C MET A 480 3.86 -41.09 -18.53
N THR A 481 2.72 -40.73 -19.10
CA THR A 481 2.52 -39.45 -19.80
C THR A 481 1.66 -38.51 -18.96
N THR A 482 1.74 -37.21 -19.20
CA THR A 482 0.76 -36.25 -18.67
C THR A 482 -0.65 -36.62 -19.12
N GLY A 483 -1.62 -36.63 -18.20
CA GLY A 483 -2.97 -37.16 -18.38
C GLY A 483 -3.10 -38.68 -18.20
N GLY A 484 -1.99 -39.40 -18.01
CA GLY A 484 -1.96 -40.85 -17.81
C GLY A 484 -1.97 -41.27 -16.34
N SER A 485 -2.08 -42.57 -16.11
CA SER A 485 -1.99 -43.18 -14.78
C SER A 485 -1.00 -44.34 -14.73
N PHE A 486 -0.46 -44.62 -13.54
CA PHE A 486 0.49 -45.70 -13.30
C PHE A 486 0.24 -46.35 -11.93
N THR A 487 0.14 -47.68 -11.88
CA THR A 487 -0.08 -48.42 -10.62
C THR A 487 1.18 -49.17 -10.22
N GLY A 488 1.57 -49.07 -8.95
CA GLY A 488 2.73 -49.75 -8.38
C GLY A 488 2.51 -50.19 -6.95
N SER A 489 3.30 -51.17 -6.49
CA SER A 489 3.23 -51.74 -5.15
C SER A 489 4.58 -51.73 -4.44
N ILE A 490 4.58 -51.33 -3.18
CA ILE A 490 5.73 -51.42 -2.26
C ILE A 490 5.50 -52.62 -1.34
N GLY A 491 6.50 -53.49 -1.20
CA GLY A 491 6.39 -54.73 -0.42
C GLY A 491 6.83 -54.60 1.04
N ALA A 492 7.74 -53.66 1.36
CA ALA A 492 8.29 -53.46 2.69
C ALA A 492 8.86 -52.04 2.87
N SER A 493 9.11 -51.65 4.11
CA SER A 493 9.76 -50.37 4.43
C SER A 493 11.17 -50.28 3.81
N GLY A 494 11.54 -49.09 3.32
CA GLY A 494 12.83 -48.83 2.67
C GLY A 494 12.89 -49.20 1.19
N GLN A 495 11.79 -49.71 0.63
CA GLN A 495 11.63 -49.94 -0.81
C GLN A 495 11.03 -48.71 -1.50
N ILE A 496 11.39 -48.54 -2.77
CA ILE A 496 10.94 -47.42 -3.60
C ILE A 496 10.44 -47.90 -4.97
N GLY A 497 9.59 -47.10 -5.59
CA GLY A 497 9.26 -47.21 -7.01
C GLY A 497 9.67 -45.96 -7.77
N LEU A 498 10.06 -46.12 -9.03
CA LEU A 498 10.53 -45.04 -9.90
C LEU A 498 9.68 -44.96 -11.16
N VAL A 499 9.01 -43.83 -11.39
CA VAL A 499 8.22 -43.60 -12.61
C VAL A 499 8.72 -42.36 -13.31
N VAL A 500 9.05 -42.43 -14.59
CA VAL A 500 9.49 -41.27 -15.36
C VAL A 500 8.36 -40.67 -16.21
N PHE A 501 8.43 -39.36 -16.47
CA PHE A 501 7.58 -38.67 -17.44
C PHE A 501 8.36 -37.52 -18.09
N ASP A 502 8.01 -37.15 -19.32
CA ASP A 502 8.61 -35.99 -19.99
C ASP A 502 7.80 -34.72 -19.70
N GLY A 503 8.49 -33.65 -19.33
CA GLY A 503 7.92 -32.36 -18.99
C GLY A 503 8.51 -31.22 -19.81
N THR A 504 7.74 -30.15 -19.99
CA THR A 504 8.13 -28.94 -20.73
C THR A 504 8.23 -27.76 -19.78
N ALA A 505 9.31 -26.98 -19.86
CA ALA A 505 9.50 -25.79 -19.03
C ALA A 505 8.32 -24.81 -19.13
N GLY A 506 7.91 -24.26 -17.98
CA GLY A 506 6.81 -23.29 -17.86
C GLY A 506 5.40 -23.89 -17.83
N ARG A 507 5.23 -25.19 -18.11
CA ARG A 507 3.95 -25.89 -17.91
C ARG A 507 3.75 -26.24 -16.44
N LYS A 508 2.49 -26.30 -16.00
CA LYS A 508 2.15 -26.73 -14.64
C LYS A 508 1.69 -28.18 -14.64
N VAL A 509 2.20 -28.96 -13.69
CA VAL A 509 1.75 -30.34 -13.48
C VAL A 509 1.32 -30.56 -12.04
N SER A 510 0.28 -31.35 -11.85
CA SER A 510 -0.15 -31.85 -10.53
C SER A 510 -0.19 -33.37 -10.52
N LEU A 511 -0.06 -33.97 -9.34
CA LEU A 511 -0.01 -35.42 -9.18
C LEU A 511 -0.95 -35.86 -8.06
N THR A 512 -1.81 -36.82 -8.36
CA THR A 512 -2.68 -37.46 -7.35
C THR A 512 -2.35 -38.94 -7.24
N ALA A 513 -2.41 -39.48 -6.03
CA ALA A 513 -2.39 -40.93 -5.81
C ALA A 513 -3.75 -41.38 -5.30
N THR A 514 -4.38 -42.30 -6.03
CA THR A 514 -5.67 -42.93 -5.71
C THR A 514 -5.46 -44.41 -5.39
N ALA A 515 -6.50 -45.08 -4.90
CA ALA A 515 -6.45 -46.50 -4.50
C ALA A 515 -5.26 -46.83 -3.58
N VAL A 516 -4.94 -45.90 -2.68
CA VAL A 516 -3.78 -45.97 -1.80
C VAL A 516 -4.05 -46.95 -0.66
N THR A 517 -3.25 -48.02 -0.57
CA THR A 517 -3.27 -48.97 0.56
C THR A 517 -2.02 -48.85 1.45
N LEU A 518 -1.07 -47.99 1.08
CA LEU A 518 0.08 -47.61 1.90
C LEU A 518 -0.37 -46.78 3.10
N THR A 519 0.15 -47.08 4.28
CA THR A 519 -0.21 -46.36 5.51
C THR A 519 0.66 -45.13 5.75
N SER A 520 1.87 -45.11 5.19
CA SER A 520 2.80 -43.97 5.27
C SER A 520 3.90 -44.06 4.20
N GLY A 521 4.45 -42.91 3.83
CA GLY A 521 5.52 -42.79 2.84
C GLY A 521 5.61 -41.39 2.26
N THR A 522 6.38 -41.23 1.18
CA THR A 522 6.49 -39.97 0.44
C THR A 522 6.44 -40.20 -1.05
N ILE A 523 5.94 -39.20 -1.80
CA ILE A 523 6.04 -39.11 -3.25
C ILE A 523 6.84 -37.86 -3.56
N THR A 524 7.94 -38.01 -4.30
CA THR A 524 8.81 -36.89 -4.70
C THR A 524 8.93 -36.85 -6.21
N ILE A 525 8.77 -35.69 -6.82
CA ILE A 525 9.12 -35.43 -8.22
C ILE A 525 10.54 -34.84 -8.23
N ASN A 526 11.45 -35.47 -8.97
CA ASN A 526 12.81 -34.99 -9.20
C ASN A 526 12.92 -34.37 -10.59
N ASN A 527 13.68 -33.28 -10.69
CA ASN A 527 14.09 -32.62 -11.92
C ASN A 527 14.85 -33.56 -12.86
N PRO A 528 15.00 -33.21 -14.16
CA PRO A 528 15.79 -34.00 -15.10
C PRO A 528 17.27 -34.19 -14.72
N ASN A 529 17.81 -33.29 -13.90
CA ASN A 529 19.16 -33.40 -13.33
C ASN A 529 19.23 -34.27 -12.06
N GLY A 530 18.12 -34.89 -11.64
CA GLY A 530 18.04 -35.79 -10.49
C GLY A 530 17.77 -35.12 -9.14
N THR A 531 17.73 -33.79 -9.06
CA THR A 531 17.46 -33.07 -7.80
C THR A 531 15.97 -33.06 -7.45
N ALA A 532 15.62 -33.12 -6.16
CA ALA A 532 14.23 -33.03 -5.72
C ALA A 532 13.60 -31.68 -6.09
N PHE A 533 12.41 -31.72 -6.67
CA PHE A 533 11.67 -30.54 -7.14
C PHE A 533 10.40 -30.29 -6.32
N ALA A 534 9.60 -31.33 -6.09
CA ALA A 534 8.37 -31.24 -5.30
C ALA A 534 8.13 -32.54 -4.54
N SER A 535 7.53 -32.49 -3.35
CA SER A 535 7.26 -33.68 -2.54
C SER A 535 5.97 -33.59 -1.74
N THR A 536 5.33 -34.73 -1.49
CA THR A 536 4.17 -34.86 -0.61
C THR A 536 4.25 -36.14 0.23
N SER A 537 3.57 -36.17 1.37
CA SER A 537 3.47 -37.36 2.23
C SER A 537 2.28 -38.23 1.82
N ILE A 538 2.47 -39.55 1.84
CA ILE A 538 1.41 -40.51 1.54
C ILE A 538 0.49 -40.64 2.75
N SER A 539 -0.82 -40.50 2.53
CA SER A 539 -1.88 -40.80 3.50
C SER A 539 -2.79 -41.94 3.01
N THR A 540 -3.54 -42.57 3.93
CA THR A 540 -4.52 -43.61 3.60
C THR A 540 -5.78 -43.08 2.89
N SER A 541 -6.03 -41.77 2.97
CA SER A 541 -6.88 -41.03 2.03
C SER A 541 -6.06 -40.61 0.81
N ASN A 542 -6.69 -40.42 -0.35
CA ASN A 542 -6.03 -39.98 -1.59
C ASN A 542 -4.87 -39.00 -1.33
N THR A 543 -3.68 -39.32 -1.82
CA THR A 543 -2.47 -38.49 -1.63
C THR A 543 -2.40 -37.46 -2.74
N PHE A 544 -1.89 -36.27 -2.43
CA PHE A 544 -2.00 -35.12 -3.31
C PHE A 544 -0.71 -34.28 -3.35
N LEU A 545 -0.30 -33.88 -4.55
CA LEU A 545 0.75 -32.91 -4.80
C LEU A 545 0.20 -31.81 -5.73
N ASP A 546 0.27 -30.57 -5.26
CA ASP A 546 -0.34 -29.41 -5.89
C ASP A 546 0.29 -29.04 -7.25
N ALA A 547 -0.38 -28.19 -8.02
CA ALA A 547 0.10 -27.75 -9.33
C ALA A 547 1.44 -27.00 -9.20
N THR A 548 2.49 -27.57 -9.78
CA THR A 548 3.85 -27.01 -9.76
C THR A 548 4.29 -26.63 -11.17
N THR A 549 4.98 -25.49 -11.31
CA THR A 549 5.51 -25.05 -12.61
C THR A 549 6.85 -25.69 -12.89
N LEU A 550 6.96 -26.45 -13.98
CA LEU A 550 8.17 -27.17 -14.34
C LEU A 550 9.30 -26.18 -14.72
N PRO A 551 10.48 -26.26 -14.09
CA PRO A 551 11.55 -25.29 -14.32
C PRO A 551 12.33 -25.54 -15.63
N THR A 552 12.39 -26.78 -16.10
CA THR A 552 13.18 -27.18 -17.28
C THR A 552 12.46 -28.20 -18.15
N THR A 553 12.74 -28.24 -19.44
CA THR A 553 12.27 -29.31 -20.33
C THR A 553 13.15 -30.55 -20.17
N GLY A 554 12.56 -31.74 -20.03
CA GLY A 554 13.30 -33.01 -19.91
C GLY A 554 12.51 -34.11 -19.21
N THR A 555 13.17 -35.25 -18.95
CA THR A 555 12.58 -36.40 -18.26
C THR A 555 12.67 -36.25 -16.74
N TYR A 556 11.53 -36.12 -16.07
CA TYR A 556 11.41 -36.05 -14.62
C TYR A 556 11.23 -37.46 -14.04
N THR A 557 11.61 -37.65 -12.76
CA THR A 557 11.43 -38.93 -12.05
C THR A 557 10.53 -38.74 -10.85
N ILE A 558 9.41 -39.45 -10.80
CA ILE A 558 8.55 -39.62 -9.63
C ILE A 558 9.10 -40.78 -8.79
N VAL A 559 9.47 -40.48 -7.55
CA VAL A 559 9.98 -41.42 -6.54
C VAL A 559 8.86 -41.68 -5.55
N VAL A 560 8.39 -42.92 -5.47
CA VAL A 560 7.43 -43.38 -4.46
C VAL A 560 8.21 -44.14 -3.40
N ALA A 561 8.36 -43.56 -2.20
CA ALA A 561 9.05 -44.20 -1.08
C ALA A 561 8.06 -44.61 0.01
N GLY A 562 7.77 -45.91 0.10
CA GLY A 562 6.85 -46.45 1.10
C GLY A 562 7.55 -46.80 2.41
N SER A 563 6.90 -46.51 3.53
CA SER A 563 7.33 -46.98 4.87
C SER A 563 6.55 -48.22 5.34
N SER A 564 5.59 -48.67 4.54
CA SER A 564 4.77 -49.87 4.75
C SER A 564 4.59 -50.64 3.44
N ALA A 565 4.15 -51.89 3.52
CA ALA A 565 3.64 -52.60 2.35
C ALA A 565 2.32 -51.97 1.87
N GLY A 566 2.06 -51.97 0.57
CA GLY A 566 0.84 -51.45 -0.03
C GLY A 566 0.99 -51.11 -1.52
N SER A 567 -0.05 -50.53 -2.10
CA SER A 567 -0.15 -50.13 -3.50
C SER A 567 -0.70 -48.73 -3.63
N LEU A 568 -0.46 -48.08 -4.76
CA LEU A 568 -1.09 -46.82 -5.15
C LEU A 568 -1.24 -46.73 -6.67
N THR A 569 -2.14 -45.85 -7.13
CA THR A 569 -2.26 -45.46 -8.53
C THR A 569 -1.95 -43.97 -8.66
N LEU A 570 -0.84 -43.64 -9.32
CA LEU A 570 -0.45 -42.27 -9.68
C LEU A 570 -1.28 -41.79 -10.86
N ASN A 571 -1.75 -40.54 -10.83
CA ASN A 571 -2.40 -39.86 -11.94
C ASN A 571 -1.74 -38.48 -12.09
N LEU A 572 -1.16 -38.21 -13.26
CA LEU A 572 -0.44 -36.98 -13.55
C LEU A 572 -1.30 -36.08 -14.43
N TYR A 573 -1.46 -34.81 -14.09
CA TYR A 573 -2.30 -33.87 -14.84
C TYR A 573 -1.47 -32.70 -15.38
N ASP A 574 -1.82 -32.22 -16.57
CA ASP A 574 -1.42 -30.89 -17.06
C ASP A 574 -2.45 -29.87 -16.57
N VAL A 575 -1.99 -28.80 -15.93
CA VAL A 575 -2.86 -27.82 -15.27
C VAL A 575 -2.83 -26.50 -16.03
N VAL A 576 -4.00 -26.07 -16.47
CA VAL A 576 -4.20 -24.75 -17.10
C VAL A 576 -5.15 -23.96 -16.22
N ASP A 577 -4.68 -22.90 -15.57
CA ASP A 577 -5.53 -22.06 -14.71
C ASP A 577 -6.66 -21.40 -15.52
N PHE A 578 -7.84 -21.26 -14.91
CA PHE A 578 -8.95 -20.54 -15.51
C PHE A 578 -8.69 -19.03 -15.47
N GLN A 579 -8.86 -18.35 -16.60
CA GLN A 579 -8.74 -16.90 -16.71
C GLN A 579 -10.09 -16.31 -17.13
N GLY A 580 -10.54 -15.27 -16.44
CA GLY A 580 -11.76 -14.54 -16.80
C GLY A 580 -11.72 -13.07 -16.39
N THR A 581 -12.70 -12.32 -16.85
CA THR A 581 -12.92 -10.92 -16.46
C THR A 581 -14.28 -10.77 -15.81
N VAL A 582 -14.38 -9.89 -14.82
CA VAL A 582 -15.64 -9.52 -14.17
C VAL A 582 -15.76 -8.00 -14.13
N THR A 583 -16.97 -7.47 -14.21
CA THR A 583 -17.22 -6.01 -14.19
C THR A 583 -17.91 -5.64 -12.88
N PRO A 584 -17.41 -4.67 -12.10
CA PRO A 584 -18.08 -4.23 -10.89
C PRO A 584 -19.46 -3.64 -11.19
N GLY A 585 -20.49 -4.12 -10.50
CA GLY A 585 -21.90 -3.79 -10.79
C GLY A 585 -22.47 -4.49 -12.05
N GLY A 586 -21.69 -5.39 -12.67
CA GLY A 586 -22.06 -6.13 -13.87
C GLY A 586 -22.73 -7.49 -13.60
N PRO A 587 -22.91 -8.31 -14.67
CA PRO A 587 -23.47 -9.65 -14.55
C PRO A 587 -22.53 -10.61 -13.81
N THR A 588 -23.08 -11.73 -13.33
CA THR A 588 -22.33 -12.76 -12.61
C THR A 588 -21.47 -13.63 -13.54
N VAL A 589 -20.33 -14.14 -13.05
CA VAL A 589 -19.44 -15.05 -13.78
C VAL A 589 -19.35 -16.39 -13.05
N THR A 590 -19.68 -17.49 -13.72
CA THR A 590 -19.52 -18.85 -13.16
C THR A 590 -18.12 -19.38 -13.45
N VAL A 591 -17.42 -19.77 -12.40
CA VAL A 591 -16.10 -20.37 -12.43
C VAL A 591 -16.25 -21.83 -12.06
N THR A 592 -15.89 -22.73 -12.97
CA THR A 592 -15.81 -24.18 -12.71
C THR A 592 -14.36 -24.60 -12.82
N THR A 593 -13.84 -25.23 -11.78
CA THR A 593 -12.46 -25.74 -11.75
C THR A 593 -12.45 -27.25 -11.62
N VAL A 594 -11.51 -27.88 -12.32
CA VAL A 594 -11.10 -29.25 -12.04
C VAL A 594 -10.17 -29.26 -10.83
N PRO A 595 -9.92 -30.43 -10.17
CA PRO A 595 -8.97 -30.46 -9.07
C PRO A 595 -7.64 -29.83 -9.49
N THR A 596 -7.04 -29.01 -8.63
CA THR A 596 -5.73 -28.34 -8.82
C THR A 596 -5.69 -27.15 -9.76
N GLN A 597 -6.82 -26.77 -10.36
CA GLN A 597 -6.91 -25.61 -11.22
C GLN A 597 -7.29 -24.37 -10.39
N ASN A 598 -6.43 -23.35 -10.41
CA ASN A 598 -6.80 -22.04 -9.86
C ASN A 598 -7.62 -21.26 -10.88
N ALA A 599 -8.42 -20.32 -10.39
CA ALA A 599 -9.12 -19.38 -11.25
C ALA A 599 -8.78 -17.95 -10.89
N TYR A 600 -8.48 -17.14 -11.90
CA TYR A 600 -8.28 -15.71 -11.74
C TYR A 600 -9.33 -14.93 -12.52
N LEU A 601 -10.03 -14.05 -11.81
CA LEU A 601 -10.92 -13.06 -12.40
C LEU A 601 -10.29 -11.67 -12.24
N THR A 602 -10.24 -10.89 -13.33
CA THR A 602 -9.74 -9.51 -13.27
C THR A 602 -10.84 -8.48 -13.48
N PHE A 603 -10.71 -7.32 -12.84
CA PHE A 603 -11.58 -6.17 -13.04
C PHE A 603 -10.83 -4.84 -12.89
N SER A 604 -11.28 -3.80 -13.58
CA SER A 604 -10.72 -2.45 -13.43
C SER A 604 -11.38 -1.72 -12.25
N GLY A 605 -10.58 -1.08 -11.41
CA GLY A 605 -11.03 -0.32 -10.25
C GLY A 605 -10.36 1.03 -10.11
N THR A 606 -11.02 1.94 -9.40
CA THR A 606 -10.51 3.28 -9.08
C THR A 606 -10.26 3.44 -7.59
N VAL A 607 -9.29 4.26 -7.20
CA VAL A 607 -8.98 4.54 -5.80
C VAL A 607 -10.22 5.07 -5.07
N ALA A 608 -10.38 4.67 -3.80
CA ALA A 608 -11.53 4.97 -2.94
C ALA A 608 -12.87 4.32 -3.35
N GLN A 609 -12.95 3.63 -4.49
CA GLN A 609 -14.12 2.82 -4.83
C GLN A 609 -14.29 1.68 -3.83
N GLN A 610 -15.52 1.39 -3.41
CA GLN A 610 -15.81 0.24 -2.55
C GLN A 610 -16.30 -0.94 -3.40
N ILE A 611 -15.64 -2.10 -3.22
CA ILE A 611 -15.91 -3.32 -3.97
C ILE A 611 -16.27 -4.47 -3.04
N GLY A 612 -17.48 -5.03 -3.21
CA GLY A 612 -17.89 -6.28 -2.57
C GLY A 612 -17.84 -7.48 -3.53
N ILE A 613 -17.76 -8.69 -2.97
CA ILE A 613 -17.79 -9.94 -3.78
C ILE A 613 -18.85 -10.87 -3.20
N ASN A 614 -19.85 -11.20 -4.00
CA ASN A 614 -20.88 -12.19 -3.67
C ASN A 614 -20.61 -13.49 -4.41
N LEU A 615 -20.66 -14.60 -3.68
CA LEU A 615 -20.49 -15.95 -4.17
C LEU A 615 -21.79 -16.73 -4.01
N THR A 616 -22.25 -17.37 -5.07
CA THR A 616 -23.48 -18.19 -5.08
C THR A 616 -23.27 -19.49 -5.86
N GLY A 617 -24.11 -20.50 -5.59
CA GLY A 617 -24.04 -21.79 -6.29
C GLY A 617 -22.71 -22.54 -6.07
N GLY A 618 -22.03 -22.27 -4.95
CA GLY A 618 -20.74 -22.85 -4.63
C GLY A 618 -20.84 -24.35 -4.32
N SER A 619 -19.99 -25.15 -4.94
CA SER A 619 -19.90 -26.61 -4.69
C SER A 619 -18.54 -27.05 -4.14
N TYR A 620 -17.61 -26.12 -3.89
CA TYR A 620 -16.31 -26.41 -3.30
C TYR A 620 -16.44 -26.88 -1.84
N SER A 621 -15.77 -28.00 -1.52
CA SER A 621 -15.64 -28.51 -0.15
C SER A 621 -14.65 -27.68 0.70
N SER A 622 -13.61 -27.13 0.06
CA SER A 622 -12.65 -26.20 0.65
C SER A 622 -12.06 -25.30 -0.43
N CYS A 623 -12.04 -23.99 -0.22
CA CYS A 623 -11.61 -23.02 -1.23
C CYS A 623 -11.28 -21.66 -0.59
N ASN A 624 -10.13 -21.10 -0.94
CA ASN A 624 -9.70 -19.77 -0.53
C ASN A 624 -9.96 -18.75 -1.63
N LEU A 625 -10.42 -17.56 -1.26
CA LEU A 625 -10.56 -16.42 -2.15
C LEU A 625 -9.61 -15.31 -1.70
N THR A 626 -8.85 -14.74 -2.63
CA THR A 626 -7.96 -13.59 -2.36
C THR A 626 -8.19 -12.49 -3.38
N LEU A 627 -8.37 -11.25 -2.91
CA LEU A 627 -8.38 -10.06 -3.77
C LEU A 627 -7.02 -9.37 -3.70
N TYR A 628 -6.38 -9.19 -4.85
CA TYR A 628 -5.10 -8.49 -5.02
C TYR A 628 -5.28 -7.12 -5.66
N ALA A 629 -4.51 -6.16 -5.17
CA ALA A 629 -4.33 -4.85 -5.78
C ALA A 629 -3.45 -4.93 -7.05
N PRO A 630 -3.42 -3.87 -7.90
CA PRO A 630 -2.64 -3.86 -9.14
C PRO A 630 -1.13 -4.08 -8.96
N ASN A 631 -0.59 -3.70 -7.79
CA ASN A 631 0.81 -3.94 -7.41
C ASN A 631 1.07 -5.37 -6.88
N GLY A 632 0.05 -6.24 -6.84
CA GLY A 632 0.13 -7.61 -6.33
C GLY A 632 -0.07 -7.76 -4.82
N SER A 633 -0.25 -6.68 -4.05
CA SER A 633 -0.51 -6.80 -2.60
C SER A 633 -1.93 -7.30 -2.31
N THR A 634 -2.10 -8.16 -1.31
CA THR A 634 -3.41 -8.63 -0.86
C THR A 634 -4.21 -7.50 -0.21
N LEU A 635 -5.43 -7.26 -0.69
CA LEU A 635 -6.40 -6.36 -0.06
C LEU A 635 -7.28 -7.06 0.97
N THR A 636 -7.78 -8.25 0.61
CA THR A 636 -8.62 -9.05 1.50
C THR A 636 -8.57 -10.52 1.11
N THR A 637 -8.93 -11.37 2.07
CA THR A 637 -9.05 -12.82 1.91
C THR A 637 -10.40 -13.28 2.46
N GLY A 638 -10.95 -14.33 1.89
CA GLY A 638 -12.10 -15.02 2.44
C GLY A 638 -12.20 -16.45 1.94
N SER A 639 -13.36 -17.06 2.12
CA SER A 639 -13.63 -18.42 1.72
C SER A 639 -14.60 -18.46 0.54
N CYS A 640 -14.33 -19.36 -0.40
CA CYS A 640 -15.25 -19.74 -1.48
C CYS A 640 -15.85 -21.14 -1.27
N ALA A 641 -15.71 -21.71 -0.06
CA ALA A 641 -16.32 -22.98 0.30
C ALA A 641 -17.81 -22.81 0.65
N GLY A 642 -18.62 -23.81 0.31
CA GLY A 642 -20.06 -23.83 0.58
C GLY A 642 -20.92 -23.11 -0.46
N ALA A 643 -22.25 -23.17 -0.28
CA ALA A 643 -23.23 -22.75 -1.30
C ALA A 643 -23.27 -21.25 -1.57
N THR A 644 -23.08 -20.42 -0.54
CA THR A 644 -23.13 -18.95 -0.62
C THR A 644 -22.12 -18.33 0.34
N ASN A 645 -21.44 -17.27 -0.09
CA ASN A 645 -20.55 -16.49 0.77
C ASN A 645 -20.47 -15.04 0.27
N THR A 646 -20.12 -14.10 1.15
CA THR A 646 -19.95 -12.69 0.81
C THR A 646 -18.69 -12.14 1.44
N ILE A 647 -17.87 -11.48 0.62
CA ILE A 647 -16.76 -10.65 1.06
C ILE A 647 -17.31 -9.22 1.21
N ASN A 648 -17.18 -8.68 2.42
CA ASN A 648 -17.59 -7.29 2.71
C ASN A 648 -16.87 -6.30 1.78
N PRO A 649 -17.50 -5.18 1.45
CA PRO A 649 -16.89 -4.17 0.59
C PRO A 649 -15.52 -3.71 1.09
N VAL A 650 -14.55 -3.66 0.19
CA VAL A 650 -13.19 -3.16 0.45
C VAL A 650 -12.96 -1.89 -0.34
N THR A 651 -12.35 -0.90 0.31
CA THR A 651 -11.94 0.34 -0.36
C THR A 651 -10.67 0.09 -1.18
N LEU A 652 -10.73 0.38 -2.47
CA LEU A 652 -9.60 0.21 -3.38
C LEU A 652 -8.51 1.24 -3.12
N ASN A 653 -7.26 0.81 -3.09
CA ASN A 653 -6.10 1.63 -2.70
C ASN A 653 -5.37 2.28 -3.89
N ALA A 654 -5.72 1.92 -5.13
CA ALA A 654 -5.09 2.43 -6.34
C ALA A 654 -6.03 2.36 -7.56
N ASN A 655 -5.70 3.10 -8.61
CA ASN A 655 -6.30 2.90 -9.92
C ASN A 655 -5.60 1.72 -10.62
N GLY A 656 -6.35 0.84 -11.30
CA GLY A 656 -5.78 -0.21 -12.12
C GLY A 656 -6.57 -1.51 -12.15
N THR A 657 -5.92 -2.58 -12.62
CA THR A 657 -6.53 -3.92 -12.72
C THR A 657 -6.32 -4.69 -11.42
N TYR A 658 -7.43 -5.05 -10.77
CA TYR A 658 -7.47 -5.90 -9.59
C TYR A 658 -7.67 -7.36 -10.00
N LYS A 659 -7.22 -8.28 -9.15
CA LYS A 659 -7.28 -9.73 -9.41
C LYS A 659 -7.92 -10.47 -8.25
N ILE A 660 -8.98 -11.22 -8.53
CA ILE A 660 -9.61 -12.17 -7.61
C ILE A 660 -9.02 -13.54 -7.93
N LEU A 661 -8.33 -14.15 -6.98
CA LEU A 661 -7.89 -15.55 -7.02
C LEU A 661 -8.92 -16.41 -6.28
N ILE A 662 -9.37 -17.46 -6.93
CA ILE A 662 -10.16 -18.56 -6.36
C ILE A 662 -9.25 -19.78 -6.40
N ASP A 663 -8.93 -20.30 -5.22
CA ASP A 663 -7.94 -21.35 -4.97
C ASP A 663 -8.61 -22.53 -4.24
N PRO A 664 -9.16 -23.52 -4.97
CA PRO A 664 -9.68 -24.76 -4.41
C PRO A 664 -8.56 -25.55 -3.70
N GLN A 665 -8.74 -25.83 -2.41
CA GLN A 665 -7.66 -26.43 -1.62
C GLN A 665 -7.58 -27.95 -1.86
N GLY A 666 -6.37 -28.44 -2.18
CA GLY A 666 -6.10 -29.86 -2.38
C GLY A 666 -6.82 -30.43 -3.60
N SER A 667 -7.54 -31.53 -3.43
CA SER A 667 -8.32 -32.15 -4.51
C SER A 667 -9.74 -31.58 -4.66
N ALA A 668 -10.06 -30.45 -4.01
CA ALA A 668 -11.37 -29.83 -4.12
C ALA A 668 -11.61 -29.38 -5.57
N SER A 669 -12.72 -29.80 -6.15
CA SER A 669 -13.21 -29.35 -7.45
C SER A 669 -14.65 -28.91 -7.30
N GLY A 670 -15.10 -28.02 -8.17
CA GLY A 670 -16.45 -27.50 -8.07
C GLY A 670 -16.66 -26.29 -8.95
N SER A 671 -17.73 -25.59 -8.66
CA SER A 671 -18.14 -24.37 -9.33
C SER A 671 -18.51 -23.32 -8.29
N VAL A 672 -18.29 -22.05 -8.61
CA VAL A 672 -18.85 -20.92 -7.87
C VAL A 672 -19.23 -19.81 -8.84
N THR A 673 -20.36 -19.16 -8.61
CA THR A 673 -20.79 -17.99 -9.36
C THR A 673 -20.41 -16.73 -8.59
N VAL A 674 -19.60 -15.88 -9.22
CA VAL A 674 -19.02 -14.67 -8.65
C VAL A 674 -19.75 -13.44 -9.18
N GLN A 675 -20.15 -12.54 -8.28
CA GLN A 675 -20.64 -11.21 -8.61
C GLN A 675 -19.78 -10.18 -7.88
N VAL A 676 -19.25 -9.21 -8.62
CA VAL A 676 -18.54 -8.06 -8.02
C VAL A 676 -19.51 -6.89 -7.94
N THR A 677 -19.75 -6.38 -6.74
CA THR A 677 -20.55 -5.18 -6.50
C THR A 677 -19.65 -3.95 -6.45
N SER A 678 -20.14 -2.81 -6.93
CA SER A 678 -19.47 -1.52 -6.82
C SER A 678 -20.49 -0.49 -6.40
N VAL A 679 -20.20 0.21 -5.31
CA VAL A 679 -21.04 1.29 -4.81
C VAL A 679 -20.15 2.52 -4.62
N LEU A 680 -20.47 3.61 -5.31
CA LEU A 680 -19.76 4.87 -5.11
C LEU A 680 -20.33 5.58 -3.88
N PRO A 681 -19.48 6.14 -3.00
CA PRO A 681 -19.96 6.91 -1.87
C PRO A 681 -20.67 8.18 -2.34
N VAL A 682 -21.67 8.63 -1.57
CA VAL A 682 -22.29 9.94 -1.79
C VAL A 682 -21.30 11.01 -1.34
N THR A 683 -20.72 11.74 -2.29
CA THR A 683 -19.72 12.77 -1.99
C THR A 683 -20.32 14.17 -1.97
N GLY A 684 -19.84 15.03 -1.08
CA GLY A 684 -20.18 16.44 -1.07
C GLY A 684 -19.19 17.28 -0.27
N THR A 685 -19.47 18.58 -0.18
CA THR A 685 -18.74 19.51 0.67
C THR A 685 -19.67 20.06 1.74
N ILE A 686 -19.14 20.30 2.93
CA ILE A 686 -19.83 20.99 4.03
C ILE A 686 -18.96 22.15 4.50
N THR A 687 -19.57 23.23 4.98
CA THR A 687 -18.83 24.42 5.44
C THR A 687 -19.11 24.65 6.92
N PRO A 688 -18.09 24.81 7.78
CA PRO A 688 -18.30 25.18 9.19
C PRO A 688 -19.11 26.48 9.31
N GLY A 689 -20.24 26.44 10.01
CA GLY A 689 -21.18 27.55 10.14
C GLY A 689 -22.03 27.83 8.89
N GLY A 690 -21.93 26.98 7.86
CA GLY A 690 -22.76 27.02 6.67
C GLY A 690 -24.13 26.33 6.87
N PRO A 691 -24.96 26.21 5.82
CA PRO A 691 -26.24 25.51 5.90
C PRO A 691 -26.05 23.98 6.10
N PRO A 692 -27.06 23.26 6.63
CA PRO A 692 -27.00 21.82 6.77
C PRO A 692 -26.94 21.12 5.41
N VAL A 693 -26.25 19.98 5.35
CA VAL A 693 -26.12 19.13 4.17
C VAL A 693 -26.79 17.79 4.41
N THR A 694 -27.76 17.44 3.57
CA THR A 694 -28.40 16.12 3.60
C THR A 694 -27.68 15.16 2.67
N VAL A 695 -27.36 13.97 3.17
CA VAL A 695 -26.87 12.85 2.38
C VAL A 695 -27.92 11.75 2.37
N THR A 696 -28.06 11.05 1.23
CA THR A 696 -29.04 9.97 1.06
C THR A 696 -28.37 8.80 0.35
N THR A 697 -28.32 7.66 1.05
CA THR A 697 -27.84 6.40 0.49
C THR A 697 -29.00 5.67 -0.15
N THR A 698 -28.76 5.09 -1.34
CA THR A 698 -29.78 4.42 -2.16
C THR A 698 -29.46 2.95 -2.40
N GLN A 699 -28.25 2.52 -2.04
CA GLN A 699 -27.80 1.15 -2.20
C GLN A 699 -27.24 0.59 -0.89
N PRO A 700 -27.48 -0.69 -0.56
CA PRO A 700 -26.80 -1.40 0.51
C PRO A 700 -25.29 -1.09 0.51
N THR A 701 -24.71 -0.85 1.68
CA THR A 701 -23.26 -0.56 1.85
C THR A 701 -22.75 0.71 1.16
N GLN A 702 -23.63 1.60 0.69
CA GLN A 702 -23.22 2.92 0.22
C GLN A 702 -22.90 3.83 1.41
N ASP A 703 -21.67 4.35 1.48
CA ASP A 703 -21.27 5.36 2.46
C ASP A 703 -21.51 6.79 1.95
N ALA A 704 -21.40 7.77 2.84
CA ALA A 704 -21.37 9.19 2.47
C ALA A 704 -20.10 9.88 2.99
N VAL A 705 -19.58 10.83 2.22
CA VAL A 705 -18.32 11.51 2.48
C VAL A 705 -18.52 13.00 2.24
N LEU A 706 -18.52 13.79 3.30
CA LEU A 706 -18.54 15.25 3.22
C LEU A 706 -17.17 15.82 3.59
N THR A 707 -16.63 16.74 2.79
CA THR A 707 -15.33 17.36 3.06
C THR A 707 -15.46 18.83 3.45
N PHE A 708 -14.56 19.32 4.29
CA PHE A 708 -14.47 20.74 4.63
C PHE A 708 -13.01 21.16 4.87
N THR A 709 -12.68 22.42 4.63
CA THR A 709 -11.34 22.96 4.93
C THR A 709 -11.29 23.46 6.38
N GLY A 710 -10.34 22.94 7.15
CA GLY A 710 -10.07 23.36 8.52
C GLY A 710 -8.77 24.14 8.63
N THR A 711 -8.68 25.04 9.62
CA THR A 711 -7.43 25.73 10.01
C THR A 711 -6.96 25.23 11.38
N THR A 712 -5.63 25.24 11.62
CA THR A 712 -5.08 24.85 12.93
C THR A 712 -5.66 25.73 14.04
N GLY A 713 -6.18 25.09 15.09
CA GLY A 713 -6.81 25.75 16.23
C GLY A 713 -8.28 26.11 16.00
N GLN A 714 -8.83 25.93 14.79
CA GLN A 714 -10.27 26.08 14.56
C GLN A 714 -11.04 25.06 15.38
N ARG A 715 -12.22 25.44 15.85
CA ARG A 715 -13.10 24.59 16.65
C ARG A 715 -14.40 24.36 15.90
N VAL A 716 -14.84 23.10 15.83
CA VAL A 716 -16.05 22.70 15.12
C VAL A 716 -16.83 21.66 15.92
N SER A 717 -18.16 21.73 15.88
CA SER A 717 -19.06 20.70 16.41
C SER A 717 -19.99 20.21 15.30
N LEU A 718 -20.57 19.01 15.46
CA LEU A 718 -21.45 18.43 14.46
C LEU A 718 -22.79 18.04 15.08
N ALA A 719 -23.88 18.55 14.50
CA ALA A 719 -25.23 18.07 14.79
C ALA A 719 -25.76 17.28 13.59
N VAL A 720 -26.27 16.08 13.83
CA VAL A 720 -26.87 15.22 12.82
C VAL A 720 -28.36 15.04 13.13
N THR A 721 -29.22 15.44 12.19
CA THR A 721 -30.68 15.39 12.33
C THR A 721 -31.31 14.58 11.18
N ASN A 722 -32.61 14.33 11.27
CA ASN A 722 -33.38 13.60 10.25
C ASN A 722 -32.79 12.23 9.89
N VAL A 723 -32.18 11.53 10.86
CA VAL A 723 -31.54 10.23 10.66
C VAL A 723 -32.62 9.17 10.42
N THR A 724 -32.66 8.61 9.21
CA THR A 724 -33.53 7.47 8.88
C THR A 724 -32.80 6.14 8.92
N ASN A 725 -31.46 6.15 9.02
CA ASN A 725 -30.67 4.92 9.13
C ASN A 725 -30.70 4.39 10.58
N PRO A 726 -31.03 3.10 10.81
CA PRO A 726 -31.09 2.54 12.16
C PRO A 726 -29.74 2.47 12.87
N THR A 727 -28.61 2.38 12.14
CA THR A 727 -27.27 2.27 12.73
C THR A 727 -26.19 2.73 11.74
N ALA A 728 -25.52 3.83 12.06
CA ALA A 728 -24.33 4.31 11.34
C ALA A 728 -23.36 5.05 12.27
N TYR A 729 -22.14 5.32 11.78
CA TYR A 729 -21.16 6.15 12.46
C TYR A 729 -20.75 7.32 11.59
N VAL A 730 -20.57 8.50 12.20
CA VAL A 730 -19.92 9.63 11.56
C VAL A 730 -18.53 9.80 12.17
N TYR A 731 -17.50 9.63 11.35
CA TYR A 731 -16.10 9.86 11.71
C TYR A 731 -15.66 11.25 11.25
N LEU A 732 -15.03 12.00 12.14
CA LEU A 732 -14.23 13.16 11.76
C LEU A 732 -12.80 12.67 11.48
N VAL A 733 -12.39 12.72 10.22
CA VAL A 733 -11.09 12.24 9.73
C VAL A 733 -10.19 13.43 9.42
N ARG A 734 -8.95 13.36 9.90
CA ARG A 734 -7.91 14.38 9.70
C ARG A 734 -7.40 14.41 8.26
N PRO A 735 -6.70 15.49 7.84
CA PRO A 735 -6.07 15.57 6.52
C PRO A 735 -5.03 14.46 6.24
N ASP A 736 -4.46 13.86 7.28
CA ASP A 736 -3.52 12.72 7.19
C ASP A 736 -4.23 11.36 7.03
N GLY A 737 -5.56 11.34 6.97
CA GLY A 737 -6.38 10.13 6.82
C GLY A 737 -6.70 9.41 8.12
N THR A 738 -6.24 9.89 9.28
CA THR A 738 -6.52 9.25 10.57
C THR A 738 -7.78 9.80 11.23
N ASN A 739 -8.56 8.93 11.90
CA ASN A 739 -9.76 9.35 12.64
C ASN A 739 -9.37 10.22 13.85
N GLN A 740 -9.96 11.41 13.96
CA GLN A 740 -9.85 12.27 15.15
C GLN A 740 -10.88 11.86 16.22
N THR A 741 -12.14 11.71 15.82
CA THR A 741 -13.23 11.29 16.71
C THR A 741 -14.39 10.68 15.91
N SER A 742 -15.39 10.13 16.59
CA SER A 742 -16.59 9.56 15.97
C SER A 742 -17.81 9.68 16.85
N ILE A 743 -18.99 9.76 16.23
CA ILE A 743 -20.28 9.59 16.89
C ILE A 743 -21.09 8.47 16.26
N GLY A 744 -21.82 7.71 17.08
CA GLY A 744 -22.85 6.80 16.59
C GLY A 744 -24.15 7.57 16.31
N ILE A 745 -24.78 7.28 15.18
CA ILE A 745 -26.08 7.85 14.79
C ILE A 745 -27.12 6.74 14.62
N ASN A 746 -28.33 7.01 15.06
CA ASN A 746 -29.49 6.13 14.94
C ASN A 746 -30.78 6.96 14.92
N THR A 747 -31.91 6.33 14.58
CA THR A 747 -33.22 6.97 14.49
C THR A 747 -33.74 7.55 15.82
N GLY A 748 -33.14 7.20 16.95
CA GLY A 748 -33.49 7.69 18.29
C GLY A 748 -32.78 8.96 18.73
N CYS A 749 -31.76 9.45 18.01
CA CYS A 749 -31.09 10.72 18.32
C CYS A 749 -31.48 11.83 17.33
N ASN A 750 -31.95 12.96 17.85
CA ASN A 750 -32.30 14.14 17.05
C ASN A 750 -32.12 15.45 17.86
N PRO A 751 -30.97 16.14 17.76
CA PRO A 751 -29.78 15.76 16.98
C PRO A 751 -28.95 14.67 17.67
N CYS A 752 -28.28 13.83 16.89
CA CYS A 752 -27.07 13.13 17.33
C CYS A 752 -25.92 14.15 17.31
N PHE A 753 -25.19 14.31 18.42
CA PHE A 753 -24.26 15.43 18.59
C PHE A 753 -22.82 14.98 18.81
N MET A 754 -21.90 15.55 18.05
CA MET A 754 -20.45 15.50 18.28
C MET A 754 -20.05 16.81 18.94
N ASP A 755 -19.52 16.69 20.16
CA ASP A 755 -19.00 17.81 20.93
C ASP A 755 -17.82 18.49 20.23
N THR A 756 -17.52 19.72 20.61
CA THR A 756 -16.53 20.59 19.96
C THR A 756 -15.16 19.93 19.83
N GLN A 757 -14.67 19.89 18.59
CA GLN A 757 -13.38 19.37 18.20
C GLN A 757 -12.45 20.51 17.82
N THR A 758 -11.28 20.57 18.47
CA THR A 758 -10.20 21.48 18.05
C THR A 758 -9.38 20.82 16.95
N LEU A 759 -9.22 21.48 15.82
CA LEU A 759 -8.50 20.98 14.65
C LEU A 759 -6.99 21.20 14.86
N GLY A 760 -6.22 20.11 14.96
CA GLY A 760 -4.78 20.19 15.23
C GLY A 760 -3.93 20.63 14.04
N THR A 761 -4.43 20.47 12.82
CA THR A 761 -3.70 20.72 11.57
C THR A 761 -4.59 21.44 10.57
N ALA A 762 -4.02 22.37 9.81
CA ALA A 762 -4.73 22.95 8.67
C ALA A 762 -4.81 21.94 7.52
N GLY A 763 -5.93 21.90 6.79
CA GLY A 763 -6.10 21.01 5.66
C GLY A 763 -7.56 20.58 5.45
N THR A 764 -7.78 19.62 4.54
CA THR A 764 -9.11 19.08 4.26
C THR A 764 -9.45 17.99 5.26
N TYR A 765 -10.47 18.23 6.07
CA TYR A 765 -11.08 17.25 6.95
C TYR A 765 -12.24 16.55 6.25
N THR A 766 -12.52 15.32 6.67
CA THR A 766 -13.61 14.51 6.12
C THR A 766 -14.58 14.11 7.23
N LEU A 767 -15.87 14.33 7.02
CA LEU A 767 -16.95 13.67 7.74
C LEU A 767 -17.34 12.42 6.96
N TRP A 768 -16.89 11.26 7.42
CA TRP A 768 -17.20 9.97 6.79
C TRP A 768 -18.38 9.32 7.53
N VAL A 769 -19.51 9.25 6.85
CA VAL A 769 -20.70 8.55 7.33
C VAL A 769 -20.62 7.10 6.85
N GLN A 770 -20.28 6.21 7.78
CA GLN A 770 -20.16 4.78 7.54
C GLN A 770 -21.46 4.08 7.87
N HIS A 771 -22.03 3.39 6.89
CA HIS A 771 -23.24 2.61 7.03
C HIS A 771 -22.92 1.13 7.21
N TYR A 772 -23.56 0.49 8.20
CA TYR A 772 -23.46 -0.95 8.38
C TYR A 772 -24.63 -1.67 7.70
N SER A 773 -24.34 -2.83 7.10
CA SER A 773 -25.30 -3.79 6.53
C SER A 773 -26.05 -3.32 5.26
N THR A 774 -27.27 -3.84 5.03
CA THR A 774 -28.11 -3.55 3.87
C THR A 774 -28.99 -2.31 4.04
N TYR A 775 -28.87 -1.59 5.16
CA TYR A 775 -29.71 -0.43 5.44
C TYR A 775 -29.31 0.78 4.57
N VAL A 776 -30.32 1.38 3.96
CA VAL A 776 -30.24 2.63 3.21
C VAL A 776 -31.06 3.69 3.94
N GLY A 777 -30.68 4.95 3.82
CA GLY A 777 -31.34 6.02 4.55
C GLY A 777 -30.78 7.40 4.23
N SER A 778 -31.23 8.39 4.97
CA SER A 778 -30.78 9.77 4.88
C SER A 778 -30.48 10.33 6.25
N GLU A 779 -29.52 11.25 6.29
CA GLU A 779 -29.14 12.00 7.47
C GLU A 779 -28.74 13.42 7.06
N THR A 780 -29.02 14.40 7.92
CA THR A 780 -28.73 15.82 7.68
C THR A 780 -27.66 16.30 8.64
N LEU A 781 -26.50 16.64 8.10
CA LEU A 781 -25.31 17.04 8.85
C LEU A 781 -25.20 18.57 8.89
N GLN A 782 -25.13 19.14 10.08
CA GLN A 782 -24.86 20.56 10.31
C GLN A 782 -23.52 20.69 11.04
N LEU A 783 -22.50 21.17 10.32
CA LEU A 783 -21.18 21.45 10.88
C LEU A 783 -21.16 22.90 11.39
N ASN A 784 -21.00 23.08 12.69
CA ASN A 784 -20.96 24.39 13.32
C ASN A 784 -19.53 24.89 13.41
N ASN A 785 -19.36 26.22 13.34
CA ASN A 785 -18.11 26.89 13.64
C ASN A 785 -18.18 27.41 15.08
N ASP A 786 -17.42 26.78 15.98
CA ASP A 786 -17.51 27.04 17.42
C ASP A 786 -16.51 28.14 17.81
N SER A 787 -16.76 29.36 17.35
CA SER A 787 -16.04 30.52 17.87
C SER A 787 -16.59 30.89 19.24
N ASP A 788 -15.86 30.58 20.30
CA ASP A 788 -16.25 30.92 21.67
C ASP A 788 -16.51 32.43 21.81
N VAL A 789 -17.51 32.78 22.60
CA VAL A 789 -17.78 34.16 23.00
C VAL A 789 -16.65 34.60 23.93
N THR A 790 -15.79 35.50 23.46
CA THR A 790 -14.65 35.98 24.24
C THR A 790 -14.87 37.40 24.74
N GLY A 791 -14.30 37.69 25.90
CA GLY A 791 -14.33 39.03 26.47
C GLY A 791 -13.37 39.18 27.64
N THR A 792 -13.38 40.37 28.25
CA THR A 792 -12.62 40.66 29.47
C THR A 792 -13.59 40.96 30.60
N ILE A 793 -13.26 40.53 31.80
CA ILE A 793 -13.93 40.92 33.05
C ILE A 793 -12.90 41.51 34.01
N THR A 794 -13.31 42.44 34.87
CA THR A 794 -12.39 43.06 35.85
C THR A 794 -12.85 42.69 37.25
N ALA A 795 -11.93 42.22 38.10
CA ALA A 795 -12.24 41.95 39.51
C ALA A 795 -12.62 43.25 40.23
N GLY A 796 -13.83 43.29 40.80
CA GLY A 796 -14.41 44.51 41.39
C GLY A 796 -14.96 45.51 40.36
N GLY A 797 -15.00 45.15 39.07
CA GLY A 797 -15.62 45.94 38.00
C GLY A 797 -17.13 45.71 37.88
N SER A 798 -17.73 46.12 36.76
CA SER A 798 -19.14 45.85 36.46
C SER A 798 -19.38 44.43 35.94
N ALA A 799 -20.62 43.95 36.05
CA ALA A 799 -21.03 42.64 35.58
C ALA A 799 -20.97 42.55 34.06
N VAL A 800 -20.65 41.38 33.54
CA VAL A 800 -20.53 41.10 32.10
C VAL A 800 -21.52 39.99 31.74
N THR A 801 -22.42 40.27 30.80
CA THR A 801 -23.31 39.28 30.22
C THR A 801 -22.67 38.67 28.98
N VAL A 802 -22.61 37.34 28.94
CA VAL A 802 -22.22 36.57 27.75
C VAL A 802 -23.44 35.84 27.21
N THR A 803 -23.51 35.64 25.89
CA THR A 803 -24.63 34.94 25.26
C THR A 803 -24.09 34.08 24.12
N THR A 804 -24.23 32.77 24.26
CA THR A 804 -23.95 31.80 23.20
C THR A 804 -25.21 31.63 22.36
N THR A 805 -25.05 31.58 21.03
CA THR A 805 -26.19 31.44 20.11
C THR A 805 -26.01 30.30 19.12
N VAL A 806 -24.82 29.72 19.04
CA VAL A 806 -24.51 28.56 18.19
C VAL A 806 -24.22 27.37 19.09
N VAL A 807 -24.85 26.24 18.76
CA VAL A 807 -24.61 24.96 19.43
C VAL A 807 -23.12 24.63 19.39
N GLY A 808 -22.53 24.33 20.57
CA GLY A 808 -21.08 24.08 20.71
C GLY A 808 -20.24 25.33 21.03
N GLN A 809 -20.81 26.54 21.04
CA GLN A 809 -20.11 27.71 21.56
C GLN A 809 -19.98 27.66 23.08
N ASP A 810 -18.78 27.96 23.58
CA ASP A 810 -18.54 28.30 24.99
C ASP A 810 -18.37 29.82 25.15
N ALA A 811 -18.34 30.29 26.40
CA ALA A 811 -17.94 31.66 26.72
C ALA A 811 -16.65 31.70 27.56
N ARG A 812 -15.74 32.62 27.26
CA ARG A 812 -14.47 32.80 27.97
C ARG A 812 -14.24 34.27 28.30
N LEU A 813 -14.34 34.62 29.57
CA LEU A 813 -14.00 35.96 30.08
C LEU A 813 -12.64 35.93 30.77
N THR A 814 -11.71 36.76 30.31
CA THR A 814 -10.35 36.82 30.89
C THR A 814 -10.20 37.99 31.85
N PHE A 815 -9.38 37.81 32.89
CA PHE A 815 -9.01 38.88 33.82
C PHE A 815 -7.56 38.73 34.30
N SER A 816 -6.90 39.85 34.62
CA SER A 816 -5.56 39.82 35.21
C SER A 816 -5.66 39.62 36.73
N GLY A 817 -5.01 38.58 37.25
CA GLY A 817 -4.93 38.27 38.67
C GLY A 817 -3.51 38.42 39.20
N THR A 818 -3.40 38.77 40.48
CA THR A 818 -2.11 38.81 41.22
C THR A 818 -2.06 37.69 42.26
N ALA A 819 -0.88 37.10 42.49
CA ALA A 819 -0.71 36.07 43.51
C ALA A 819 -1.11 36.60 44.90
N GLY A 820 -1.92 35.84 45.63
CA GLY A 820 -2.50 36.22 46.93
C GLY A 820 -3.78 37.06 46.85
N GLN A 821 -4.19 37.52 45.67
CA GLN A 821 -5.47 38.21 45.48
C GLN A 821 -6.63 37.24 45.75
N ARG A 822 -7.68 37.73 46.41
CA ARG A 822 -8.90 36.97 46.69
C ARG A 822 -10.03 37.45 45.79
N VAL A 823 -10.72 36.52 45.14
CA VAL A 823 -11.85 36.83 44.24
C VAL A 823 -13.03 35.90 44.52
N SER A 824 -14.26 36.37 44.31
CA SER A 824 -15.48 35.56 44.32
C SER A 824 -16.32 35.90 43.09
N LEU A 825 -17.23 35.02 42.69
CA LEU A 825 -18.01 35.20 41.46
C LEU A 825 -19.49 34.96 41.74
N ALA A 826 -20.33 35.93 41.37
CA ALA A 826 -21.77 35.73 41.25
C ALA A 826 -22.16 35.53 39.79
N VAL A 827 -23.06 34.58 39.54
CA VAL A 827 -23.63 34.30 38.22
C VAL A 827 -25.14 34.39 38.31
N THR A 828 -25.73 35.32 37.56
CA THR A 828 -27.16 35.63 37.59
C THR A 828 -27.73 35.66 36.17
N SER A 829 -29.06 35.80 36.08
CA SER A 829 -29.77 35.90 34.79
C SER A 829 -29.48 34.73 33.85
N VAL A 830 -29.23 33.54 34.41
CA VAL A 830 -28.87 32.34 33.64
C VAL A 830 -30.09 31.85 32.87
N THR A 831 -30.04 31.89 31.55
CA THR A 831 -31.04 31.26 30.68
C THR A 831 -30.61 29.88 30.20
N ASN A 832 -29.32 29.56 30.30
CA ASN A 832 -28.76 28.27 29.93
C ASN A 832 -29.34 27.11 30.78
N PRO A 833 -29.89 26.05 30.17
CA PRO A 833 -30.38 24.85 30.87
C PRO A 833 -29.34 24.13 31.73
N SER A 834 -28.08 24.03 31.28
CA SER A 834 -27.00 23.34 32.01
C SER A 834 -25.62 23.75 31.50
N ALA A 835 -24.79 24.29 32.38
CA ALA A 835 -23.39 24.60 32.11
C ALA A 835 -22.52 24.54 33.37
N TYR A 836 -21.20 24.57 33.17
CA TYR A 836 -20.22 24.76 34.23
C TYR A 836 -19.45 26.06 34.02
N VAL A 837 -19.22 26.81 35.09
CA VAL A 837 -18.30 27.95 35.08
C VAL A 837 -17.01 27.55 35.79
N TYR A 838 -15.94 27.40 35.02
CA TYR A 838 -14.60 27.09 35.52
C TYR A 838 -13.80 28.37 35.75
N LEU A 839 -13.09 28.43 36.88
CA LEU A 839 -11.97 29.36 37.04
C LEU A 839 -10.70 28.66 36.59
N VAL A 840 -10.13 29.09 35.48
CA VAL A 840 -8.94 28.51 34.84
C VAL A 840 -7.72 29.36 35.13
N LYS A 841 -6.63 28.71 35.56
CA LYS A 841 -5.33 29.32 35.87
C LYS A 841 -4.58 29.77 34.60
N PRO A 842 -3.57 30.65 34.74
CA PRO A 842 -2.71 31.05 33.61
C PRO A 842 -1.98 29.90 32.91
N ASP A 843 -1.75 28.78 33.60
CA ASP A 843 -1.17 27.55 33.03
C ASP A 843 -2.17 26.68 32.26
N GLY A 844 -3.45 27.11 32.17
CA GLY A 844 -4.54 26.40 31.50
C GLY A 844 -5.25 25.36 32.36
N THR A 845 -4.84 25.12 33.60
CA THR A 845 -5.47 24.13 34.48
C THR A 845 -6.64 24.74 35.28
N ASN A 846 -7.69 23.95 35.52
CA ASN A 846 -8.85 24.39 36.31
C ASN A 846 -8.46 24.53 37.80
N GLN A 847 -8.79 25.66 38.43
CA GLN A 847 -8.67 25.87 39.88
C GLN A 847 -9.91 25.40 40.62
N THR A 848 -11.09 25.81 40.17
CA THR A 848 -12.39 25.40 40.73
C THR A 848 -13.49 25.55 39.68
N ASN A 849 -14.70 25.08 39.99
CA ASN A 849 -15.88 25.26 39.14
C ASN A 849 -17.18 25.32 39.95
N ILE A 850 -18.22 25.86 39.33
CA ILE A 850 -19.61 25.78 39.79
C ILE A 850 -20.52 25.33 38.64
N SER A 851 -21.57 24.57 38.94
CA SER A 851 -22.64 24.26 37.98
C SER A 851 -23.66 25.40 37.95
N ILE A 852 -24.12 25.78 36.75
CA ILE A 852 -25.18 26.76 36.54
C ILE A 852 -26.33 26.14 35.72
N SER A 853 -27.54 26.59 36.00
CA SER A 853 -28.76 26.16 35.31
C SER A 853 -29.79 27.30 35.28
N THR A 854 -30.83 27.14 34.46
CA THR A 854 -31.81 28.20 34.20
C THR A 854 -32.40 28.77 35.49
N GLY A 855 -32.37 30.09 35.63
CA GLY A 855 -32.91 30.83 36.78
C GLY A 855 -32.03 30.82 38.03
N CYS A 856 -30.83 30.23 38.00
CA CYS A 856 -29.98 30.21 39.19
C CYS A 856 -29.38 31.59 39.52
N ASN A 857 -29.25 31.86 40.82
CA ASN A 857 -28.38 32.91 41.38
C ASN A 857 -27.17 32.21 42.00
N CYS A 858 -26.31 31.67 41.14
CA CYS A 858 -25.21 30.82 41.54
C CYS A 858 -24.02 31.65 42.07
N PHE A 859 -23.27 31.11 43.02
CA PHE A 859 -22.13 31.78 43.63
C PHE A 859 -20.93 30.84 43.74
N MET A 860 -19.77 31.30 43.27
CA MET A 860 -18.48 30.69 43.52
C MET A 860 -17.82 31.41 44.69
N ASP A 861 -17.62 30.66 45.77
CA ASP A 861 -17.02 31.17 46.99
C ASP A 861 -15.55 31.59 46.79
N VAL A 862 -15.03 32.37 47.73
CA VAL A 862 -13.75 33.06 47.64
C VAL A 862 -12.60 32.12 47.24
N GLN A 863 -11.91 32.50 46.16
CA GLN A 863 -10.74 31.85 45.62
C GLN A 863 -9.53 32.73 45.84
N THR A 864 -8.49 32.19 46.48
CA THR A 864 -7.18 32.83 46.55
C THR A 864 -6.37 32.44 45.31
N LEU A 865 -5.90 33.43 44.56
CA LEU A 865 -5.14 33.21 43.33
C LEU A 865 -3.69 32.86 43.69
N ALA A 866 -3.21 31.70 43.25
CA ALA A 866 -1.88 31.22 43.61
C ALA A 866 -0.75 31.88 42.81
N THR A 867 -1.03 32.39 41.61
CA THR A 867 -0.02 32.89 40.66
C THR A 867 -0.46 34.21 40.03
N THR A 868 0.49 35.10 39.73
CA THR A 868 0.20 36.30 38.94
C THR A 868 0.09 35.93 37.45
N GLY A 869 -0.95 36.37 36.76
CA GLY A 869 -1.16 36.10 35.34
C GLY A 869 -2.61 36.30 34.87
N THR A 870 -2.90 35.90 33.64
CA THR A 870 -4.26 35.97 33.08
C THR A 870 -5.05 34.73 33.45
N TYR A 871 -6.14 34.91 34.19
CA TYR A 871 -7.11 33.87 34.51
C TYR A 871 -8.29 33.93 33.54
N THR A 872 -8.98 32.79 33.36
CA THR A 872 -10.18 32.71 32.51
C THR A 872 -11.36 32.17 33.30
N LEU A 873 -12.50 32.86 33.23
CA LEU A 873 -13.80 32.30 33.55
C LEU A 873 -14.35 31.63 32.29
N TRP A 874 -14.36 30.30 32.27
CA TRP A 874 -14.83 29.51 31.14
C TRP A 874 -16.21 28.95 31.45
N VAL A 875 -17.22 29.47 30.76
CA VAL A 875 -18.58 28.90 30.76
C VAL A 875 -18.65 27.81 29.69
N GLN A 876 -18.57 26.56 30.13
CA GLN A 876 -18.68 25.39 29.28
C GLN A 876 -20.14 24.94 29.22
N HIS A 877 -20.72 24.96 28.03
CA HIS A 877 -22.10 24.53 27.81
C HIS A 877 -22.18 23.00 27.75
N SER A 878 -23.27 22.43 28.27
CA SER A 878 -23.53 20.99 28.14
C SER A 878 -24.36 20.71 26.88
N TYR A 879 -24.04 19.63 26.15
CA TYR A 879 -24.80 19.16 25.00
C TYR A 879 -25.01 20.24 23.91
N THR A 880 -26.25 20.44 23.48
CA THR A 880 -26.64 21.43 22.48
C THR A 880 -27.19 22.72 23.09
N TYR A 881 -27.05 22.89 24.40
CA TYR A 881 -27.61 24.04 25.08
C TYR A 881 -26.82 25.31 24.77
N VAL A 882 -27.57 26.37 24.50
CA VAL A 882 -27.07 27.73 24.32
C VAL A 882 -27.89 28.64 25.23
N GLY A 883 -27.32 29.76 25.63
CA GLY A 883 -27.97 30.62 26.60
C GLY A 883 -27.18 31.89 26.91
N SER A 884 -27.67 32.61 27.89
CA SER A 884 -27.10 33.85 28.40
C SER A 884 -26.88 33.73 29.89
N GLU A 885 -25.77 34.27 30.39
CA GLU A 885 -25.46 34.36 31.80
C GLU A 885 -24.71 35.65 32.11
N THR A 886 -24.96 36.24 33.27
CA THR A 886 -24.33 37.47 33.73
C THR A 886 -23.36 37.18 34.86
N LEU A 887 -22.08 37.43 34.62
CA LEU A 887 -20.98 37.15 35.53
C LEU A 887 -20.51 38.45 36.19
N GLN A 888 -20.47 38.47 37.52
CA GLN A 888 -19.92 39.57 38.31
C GLN A 888 -18.78 39.06 39.18
N LEU A 889 -17.55 39.43 38.82
CA LEU A 889 -16.34 39.07 39.55
C LEU A 889 -16.04 40.13 40.61
N TYR A 890 -15.91 39.72 41.87
CA TYR A 890 -15.61 40.60 42.98
C TYR A 890 -14.15 40.49 43.39
N ASN A 891 -13.56 41.62 43.78
CA ASN A 891 -12.27 41.65 44.46
C ASN A 891 -12.53 41.62 45.97
N VAL A 892 -12.25 40.48 46.60
CA VAL A 892 -12.58 40.25 48.01
C VAL A 892 -11.46 40.82 48.89
N PRO A 893 -11.74 41.81 49.75
CA PRO A 893 -10.73 42.33 50.67
C PRO A 893 -10.36 41.31 51.75
N ALA A 894 -9.41 41.66 52.63
CA ALA A 894 -9.13 40.86 53.83
C ALA A 894 -10.39 40.73 54.70
N ASP A 895 -10.51 39.61 55.43
CA ASP A 895 -11.66 39.39 56.30
C ASP A 895 -11.73 40.47 57.38
N ALA A 896 -12.95 40.90 57.69
CA ALA A 896 -13.16 41.89 58.74
C ALA A 896 -12.81 41.26 60.09
N THR A 897 -11.96 41.91 60.88
CA THR A 897 -11.50 41.37 62.17
C THR A 897 -11.78 42.36 63.30
N GLY A 898 -11.99 41.83 64.50
CA GLY A 898 -12.13 42.62 65.71
C GLY A 898 -11.85 41.79 66.97
N THR A 899 -11.83 42.46 68.11
CA THR A 899 -11.72 41.82 69.43
C THR A 899 -12.99 42.06 70.22
N ILE A 900 -13.46 41.05 70.94
CA ILE A 900 -14.62 41.13 71.84
C ILE A 900 -14.21 40.63 73.23
N THR A 901 -14.87 41.11 74.27
CA THR A 901 -14.57 40.71 75.67
C THR A 901 -15.81 40.11 76.31
N ILE A 902 -15.62 39.04 77.09
CA ILE A 902 -16.68 38.39 77.86
C ILE A 902 -17.24 39.38 78.88
N GLY A 903 -18.55 39.62 78.86
CA GLY A 903 -19.23 40.62 79.70
C GLY A 903 -19.05 42.08 79.24
N GLY A 904 -18.43 42.32 78.08
CA GLY A 904 -18.18 43.65 77.53
C GLY A 904 -19.37 44.24 76.75
N SER A 905 -19.13 45.43 76.19
CA SER A 905 -20.06 46.07 75.24
C SER A 905 -20.15 45.26 73.93
N ALA A 906 -21.29 45.37 73.24
CA ALA A 906 -21.49 44.73 71.96
C ALA A 906 -20.56 45.31 70.88
N VAL A 907 -20.05 44.46 69.99
CA VAL A 907 -19.09 44.80 68.93
C VAL A 907 -19.71 44.52 67.56
N SER A 908 -19.70 45.50 66.68
CA SER A 908 -20.16 45.36 65.30
C SER A 908 -19.01 44.96 64.37
N VAL A 909 -19.26 43.99 63.50
CA VAL A 909 -18.37 43.64 62.40
C VAL A 909 -19.19 43.52 61.12
N ALA A 910 -18.65 44.04 60.02
CA ALA A 910 -19.36 44.12 58.75
C ALA A 910 -18.48 43.68 57.60
N THR A 911 -19.10 43.02 56.62
CA THR A 911 -18.51 42.66 55.34
C THR A 911 -19.12 43.53 54.23
N THR A 912 -18.29 43.91 53.28
CA THR A 912 -18.59 44.91 52.26
C THR A 912 -18.66 44.32 50.85
N VAL A 913 -18.15 43.10 50.68
CA VAL A 913 -18.05 42.42 49.38
C VAL A 913 -18.53 40.96 49.53
N PRO A 914 -19.33 40.43 48.60
CA PRO A 914 -19.70 39.02 48.56
C PRO A 914 -18.51 38.05 48.71
N GLY A 915 -18.59 37.08 49.62
CA GLY A 915 -17.51 36.14 49.93
C GLY A 915 -16.42 36.68 50.89
N GLN A 916 -16.55 37.91 51.39
CA GLN A 916 -15.73 38.38 52.52
C GLN A 916 -16.30 37.82 53.83
N ASN A 917 -15.44 37.26 54.68
CA ASN A 917 -15.81 36.76 56.00
C ASN A 917 -15.50 37.78 57.10
N ALA A 918 -15.99 37.50 58.30
CA ALA A 918 -15.71 38.31 59.49
C ALA A 918 -15.30 37.42 60.67
N SER A 919 -14.50 37.97 61.59
CA SER A 919 -14.14 37.28 62.82
C SER A 919 -13.97 38.22 64.01
N LEU A 920 -14.44 37.78 65.18
CA LEU A 920 -14.21 38.45 66.46
C LEU A 920 -13.44 37.51 67.38
N THR A 921 -12.33 37.97 67.94
CA THR A 921 -11.48 37.15 68.81
C THR A 921 -11.61 37.58 70.27
N PHE A 922 -11.54 36.61 71.20
CA PHE A 922 -11.57 36.88 72.63
C PHE A 922 -10.71 35.89 73.41
N SER A 923 -10.21 36.29 74.58
CA SER A 923 -9.52 35.37 75.48
C SER A 923 -10.52 34.71 76.44
N GLY A 924 -10.52 33.38 76.47
CA GLY A 924 -11.35 32.58 77.36
C GLY A 924 -10.53 31.70 78.29
N THR A 925 -11.12 31.30 79.41
CA THR A 925 -10.51 30.37 80.38
C THR A 925 -11.23 29.01 80.37
N SER A 926 -10.49 27.92 80.61
CA SER A 926 -11.05 26.57 80.67
C SER A 926 -12.17 26.49 81.71
N ALA A 927 -13.22 25.72 81.39
CA ALA A 927 -14.47 25.54 82.13
C ALA A 927 -15.39 26.79 82.22
N GLN A 928 -15.01 27.93 81.65
CA GLN A 928 -15.90 29.09 81.52
C GLN A 928 -17.02 28.79 80.52
N SER A 929 -18.26 29.18 80.83
CA SER A 929 -19.39 29.05 79.90
C SER A 929 -19.67 30.41 79.24
N VAL A 930 -19.82 30.44 77.92
CA VAL A 930 -20.09 31.67 77.16
C VAL A 930 -21.32 31.54 76.28
N THR A 931 -22.04 32.65 76.11
CA THR A 931 -23.20 32.77 75.23
C THR A 931 -22.98 33.95 74.29
N ILE A 932 -23.22 33.74 72.99
CA ILE A 932 -23.08 34.76 71.95
C ILE A 932 -24.47 35.36 71.68
N ASN A 933 -24.65 36.65 71.96
CA ASN A 933 -25.90 37.35 71.72
C ASN A 933 -25.73 38.25 70.49
N ILE A 934 -26.51 38.01 69.44
CA ILE A 934 -26.60 38.90 68.28
C ILE A 934 -27.65 39.97 68.62
N THR A 935 -27.22 41.24 68.71
CA THR A 935 -28.09 42.36 69.10
C THR A 935 -28.60 43.18 67.91
N SER A 936 -27.93 43.08 66.76
CA SER A 936 -28.39 43.60 65.46
C SER A 936 -27.71 42.80 64.34
N GLY A 937 -28.40 42.61 63.21
CA GLY A 937 -27.86 41.90 62.05
C GLY A 937 -28.54 42.36 60.76
N SER A 938 -27.76 42.46 59.68
CA SER A 938 -28.25 42.88 58.36
C SER A 938 -27.93 41.90 57.23
N TYR A 939 -27.34 40.74 57.54
CA TYR A 939 -27.11 39.69 56.55
C TYR A 939 -28.42 39.02 56.16
N SER A 940 -28.61 38.81 54.86
CA SER A 940 -29.74 38.03 54.33
C SER A 940 -29.63 36.54 54.68
N SER A 941 -28.40 36.00 54.72
CA SER A 941 -28.09 34.64 55.18
C SER A 941 -26.64 34.59 55.68
N CYS A 942 -26.39 33.92 56.80
CA CYS A 942 -25.09 33.92 57.46
C CYS A 942 -24.99 32.77 58.48
N TYR A 943 -23.84 32.09 58.52
CA TYR A 943 -23.47 31.17 59.59
C TYR A 943 -22.46 31.79 60.54
N LEU A 944 -22.59 31.50 61.83
CA LEU A 944 -21.66 31.92 62.86
C LEU A 944 -21.14 30.69 63.59
N TYR A 945 -19.83 30.60 63.74
CA TYR A 945 -19.12 29.50 64.38
C TYR A 945 -18.29 30.03 65.55
N LEU A 946 -18.52 29.52 66.75
CA LEU A 946 -17.57 29.67 67.84
C LEU A 946 -16.49 28.61 67.67
N LYS A 947 -15.24 29.04 67.46
CA LYS A 947 -14.08 28.18 67.24
C LYS A 947 -13.13 28.22 68.42
N ASN A 948 -12.61 27.06 68.77
CA ASN A 948 -11.54 26.84 69.75
C ASN A 948 -10.22 27.49 69.27
N PRO A 949 -9.22 27.65 70.17
CA PRO A 949 -7.90 28.16 69.79
C PRO A 949 -7.16 27.32 68.74
N ASP A 950 -7.50 26.03 68.62
CA ASP A 950 -6.98 25.14 67.58
C ASP A 950 -7.74 25.23 66.25
N GLY A 951 -8.78 26.08 66.17
CA GLY A 951 -9.60 26.31 64.98
C GLY A 951 -10.83 25.39 64.86
N THR A 952 -11.00 24.39 65.72
CA THR A 952 -12.16 23.48 65.68
C THR A 952 -13.44 24.18 66.15
N THR A 953 -14.58 23.89 65.52
CA THR A 953 -15.87 24.48 65.89
C THR A 953 -16.38 23.88 67.21
N LEU A 954 -16.58 24.73 68.21
CA LEU A 954 -17.18 24.40 69.50
C LEU A 954 -18.71 24.42 69.44
N THR A 955 -19.28 25.44 68.81
CA THR A 955 -20.72 25.52 68.52
C THR A 955 -20.96 26.38 67.29
N SER A 956 -22.12 26.25 66.67
CA SER A 956 -22.51 27.01 65.49
C SER A 956 -23.97 27.46 65.57
N GLY A 957 -24.28 28.58 64.94
CA GLY A 957 -25.65 29.06 64.76
C GLY A 957 -25.77 29.91 63.50
N TYR A 958 -26.92 30.55 63.35
CA TYR A 958 -27.21 31.43 62.22
C TYR A 958 -27.11 32.90 62.66
N CYS A 959 -26.76 33.77 61.71
CA CYS A 959 -26.66 35.23 61.91
C CYS A 959 -27.57 36.01 60.97
N SER A 960 -28.62 35.36 60.44
CA SER A 960 -29.66 35.98 59.63
C SER A 960 -30.80 36.50 60.51
N GLY A 961 -30.93 37.82 60.65
CA GLY A 961 -32.00 38.47 61.44
C GLY A 961 -31.49 39.59 62.35
N THR A 962 -32.41 40.31 62.99
CA THR A 962 -32.06 41.45 63.84
C THR A 962 -31.58 41.05 65.24
N THR A 963 -31.97 39.90 65.79
CA THR A 963 -31.51 39.44 67.11
C THR A 963 -31.55 37.91 67.21
N ASP A 964 -30.51 37.28 67.75
CA ASP A 964 -30.45 35.83 67.99
C ASP A 964 -29.46 35.48 69.12
N THR A 965 -29.43 34.23 69.59
CA THR A 965 -28.53 33.78 70.67
C THR A 965 -27.95 32.40 70.39
N ILE A 966 -26.64 32.25 70.47
CA ILE A 966 -25.90 31.01 70.19
C ILE A 966 -25.12 30.61 71.45
N GLY A 967 -25.49 29.47 72.04
CA GLY A 967 -24.94 28.98 73.31
C GLY A 967 -26.04 28.68 74.35
N PRO A 968 -25.66 28.40 75.61
CA PRO A 968 -24.31 28.48 76.18
C PRO A 968 -23.36 27.38 75.68
N ALA A 969 -22.06 27.69 75.60
CA ALA A 969 -20.99 26.75 75.27
C ALA A 969 -19.87 26.81 76.32
N THR A 970 -19.47 25.65 76.84
CA THR A 970 -18.36 25.53 77.81
C THR A 970 -17.01 25.48 77.09
N LEU A 971 -16.10 26.37 77.45
CA LEU A 971 -14.75 26.44 76.90
C LEU A 971 -13.90 25.31 77.45
N GLY A 972 -13.46 24.38 76.60
CA GLY A 972 -12.66 23.22 77.02
C GLY A 972 -11.23 23.59 77.47
N THR A 973 -10.67 24.67 76.93
CA THR A 973 -9.27 25.10 77.16
C THR A 973 -9.19 26.60 77.41
N SER A 974 -8.09 27.06 78.00
CA SER A 974 -7.77 28.49 78.07
C SER A 974 -7.04 28.91 76.79
N GLY A 975 -7.40 30.05 76.21
CA GLY A 975 -6.75 30.53 74.98
C GLY A 975 -7.54 31.61 74.23
N ALA A 976 -7.13 31.89 72.99
CA ALA A 976 -7.81 32.83 72.10
C ALA A 976 -8.86 32.08 71.27
N PHE A 977 -10.13 32.38 71.51
CA PHE A 977 -11.27 31.82 70.77
C PHE A 977 -11.70 32.78 69.67
N THR A 978 -12.32 32.25 68.62
CA THR A 978 -12.77 33.03 67.47
C THR A 978 -14.25 32.82 67.21
N ILE A 979 -15.02 33.89 67.15
CA ILE A 979 -16.36 33.91 66.58
C ILE A 979 -16.18 34.20 65.08
N PHE A 980 -16.29 33.17 64.26
CA PHE A 980 -16.15 33.26 62.80
C PHE A 980 -17.54 33.40 62.16
N ILE A 981 -17.69 34.41 61.32
CA ILE A 981 -18.96 34.82 60.70
C ILE A 981 -18.79 34.68 59.18
N ASP A 982 -19.64 33.86 58.57
CA ASP A 982 -19.58 33.42 57.19
C ASP A 982 -20.89 33.78 56.45
N PRO A 983 -20.96 34.97 55.83
CA PRO A 983 -22.09 35.38 55.01
C PRO A 983 -22.23 34.46 53.79
N GLN A 984 -23.42 33.90 53.59
CA GLN A 984 -23.63 32.89 52.55
C GLN A 984 -23.94 33.53 51.19
N GLY A 985 -23.32 33.00 50.13
CA GLY A 985 -23.56 33.45 48.77
C GLY A 985 -23.20 34.93 48.56
N THR A 986 -24.15 35.71 48.04
CA THR A 986 -23.96 37.15 47.78
C THR A 986 -24.28 38.05 48.98
N ALA A 987 -24.53 37.48 50.16
CA ALA A 987 -24.84 38.25 51.36
C ALA A 987 -23.68 39.17 51.79
N THR A 988 -23.99 40.43 52.05
CA THR A 988 -23.11 41.43 52.67
C THR A 988 -23.90 42.17 53.74
N GLY A 989 -23.22 42.90 54.63
CA GLY A 989 -23.87 43.54 55.78
C GLY A 989 -23.02 43.49 57.02
N GLY A 990 -23.65 43.51 58.20
CA GLY A 990 -22.93 43.37 59.46
C GLY A 990 -23.76 42.73 60.54
N VAL A 991 -23.08 42.31 61.60
CA VAL A 991 -23.67 41.77 62.81
C VAL A 991 -23.03 42.45 64.02
N THR A 992 -23.85 42.76 65.02
CA THR A 992 -23.41 43.28 66.31
C THR A 992 -23.56 42.18 67.35
N VAL A 993 -22.45 41.83 67.98
CA VAL A 993 -22.34 40.67 68.86
C VAL A 993 -21.96 41.13 70.26
N GLN A 994 -22.69 40.63 71.27
CA GLN A 994 -22.33 40.75 72.68
C GLN A 994 -22.03 39.35 73.26
N LEU A 995 -20.87 39.20 73.89
CA LEU A 995 -20.46 37.95 74.50
C LEU A 995 -20.71 37.98 76.01
N THR A 996 -21.54 37.08 76.52
CA THR A 996 -21.83 36.98 77.97
C THR A 996 -21.19 35.73 78.56
N GLY A 997 -20.57 35.86 79.74
CA GLY A 997 -20.02 34.74 80.50
C GLY A 997 -20.96 34.33 81.63
N HIS A 998 -20.97 33.04 81.96
CA HIS A 998 -21.75 32.45 83.05
C HIS A 998 -20.87 31.74 84.06
#